data_AF-A0A6M8HL35-F1
#
_entry.id   AF-A0A6M8HL35-F1
#
_cell.length_a   1.000
_cell.length_b   1.000
_cell.length_c   1.000
_cell.angle_alpha   90.00
_cell.angle_beta   90.00
_cell.angle_gamma   90.00
#
_symmetry.space_group_name_H-M   'P 1'
#
loop_
_entity.id
_entity.type
_entity.pdbx_description
1 polymer ?
#
loop_
_entity_poly.entity_id
_entity_poly.type
_entity_poly.pdbx_seq_one_letter_code
_entity_poly.pdbx_strand_id
1 'polypeptide(L)'
;MTQSLLVLFVKNEEENILEWLCHHAEIGFDQILVLDNQSVDKTAMVVEKAAYFLPVSYMLWKDDMHLSAGLNKQGAAYDYCMHKYRSTIEWLCFLDADEFLIPPPGGHLHELLDQMSFSWCFSINWMTFGSSNLEAAGGRLVMEAFTQRGDQNDPVNGHVKTFFRPSRALQIINPHYVDVGGPVFNLNGEPIRWTIEGVTHPEDILHTGWRIHHYIIRSREHWVRRMSRKQPDGHARGWHTFSEYDQNDIIDLYAYSSARTVWDRLTTQGYTYFPVSQNSEDVIASINHVAKLSSIICFIDEVSASSLRGWAHEPGGDKPVTLQLLIDDVLVTSFTSDLTRRDVKASDINKEFVGFICRIPSKYLDNVEHLLSLRDEDGNVITFKAEGHQRESLAFRHMFTPQLIGQLDETEQASIRGWAAIARDTELQNFETRCHLLVQSGHRPVASIVADLPRPDVAAAHSIEGRCGFSFLIPHDLRDGTKQIFRVFVMPEMIELLGSPVTIDTSLNDDAERIVRLAKLVDQMTRYISKTMADDTFLKSRMQEAAALAEAIIPSRALSIINYIPWFYRHHQAMSQKVRATRHGPLISVVCPVYQPALHHFRAAIQSVLDQTYKNFELILHDDGGQSQEAIDMMMAMAALDNRIRVTLTAENKGISDATNRCINIARGDWIAFFDHDDLLVDCALDRMISSIKPDVSILYSDEDKIDDDGCLFDPALKPDWNYRYLLGVNYINHLTIIRTDLVRKVGGLRSEFDGAQDHDLLLRCVEQIEANRIVHVPEVLYHWRATSTSTAASVSTKPYVVAAGVKAVSSHLGRRNVPVSVESHPGHSLYRVTVTPIFKASVAVIIPFRDQIGSTERCVTQVIKHTTNHNLTIVLINNNSSSAEATIFIKQMRSHKNVIIIDYEQEFNYSKINNLAVETTESDYIVFMNNDLFVNDDDWLDTMLQEILIDDTVGAVGGKFLYQNRTVQHCGVIIGFGGVAGHAFTHESEFFPGYGARAWLAHQVSAVTAACMLVRRKVFVETGGFDEKSLVIAFNDIDLCLKITKLGYKIIVTPDFVAEHHESLSRGLEDTPEKVLRFNREASLMKRRWGNRLRRDPFYHPAFALTGRPFFDLVAPTTEVSLPNSHQRKEKVPTAIVLQETRALKRPKKALMTAAGPVR
;
A
#
# COMPACT_ATOMS: atom_id res chain seq x y z
N MET A 1 27.38 6.25 18.05
CA MET A 1 26.62 7.44 18.46
C MET A 1 26.05 7.15 19.83
N THR A 2 26.14 8.13 20.72
CA THR A 2 25.58 8.12 22.07
C THR A 2 24.06 7.89 21.98
N GLN A 3 23.53 6.78 22.50
CA GLN A 3 22.08 6.48 22.44
C GLN A 3 21.37 6.88 23.72
N SER A 4 20.30 7.66 23.58
CA SER A 4 19.46 8.19 24.66
C SER A 4 18.06 7.58 24.68
N LEU A 5 17.54 7.28 25.87
CA LEU A 5 16.18 6.81 26.09
C LEU A 5 15.46 7.70 27.10
N LEU A 6 14.32 8.25 26.69
CA LEU A 6 13.37 8.89 27.58
C LEU A 6 12.27 7.90 27.96
N VAL A 7 11.93 7.80 29.24
CA VAL A 7 10.86 6.91 29.72
C VAL A 7 9.77 7.72 30.40
N LEU A 8 8.53 7.53 29.95
CA LEU A 8 7.32 8.14 30.48
C LEU A 8 6.38 7.05 31.03
N PHE A 9 5.94 7.19 32.28
CA PHE A 9 4.88 6.35 32.87
C PHE A 9 3.59 7.15 32.98
N VAL A 10 2.53 6.75 32.27
CA VAL A 10 1.37 7.62 32.02
C VAL A 10 0.03 6.95 32.31
N LYS A 11 -0.98 7.75 32.65
CA LYS A 11 -2.38 7.33 32.75
C LYS A 11 -3.34 8.47 32.39
N ASN A 12 -4.16 8.28 31.37
CA ASN A 12 -5.21 9.20 30.93
C ASN A 12 -4.71 10.64 30.64
N GLU A 13 -3.83 10.76 29.64
CA GLU A 13 -3.20 12.02 29.17
C GLU A 13 -3.47 12.32 27.69
N GLU A 14 -4.63 11.90 27.16
CA GLU A 14 -4.94 12.01 25.71
C GLU A 14 -4.76 13.42 25.12
N GLU A 15 -4.99 14.46 25.92
CA GLU A 15 -5.01 15.86 25.46
C GLU A 15 -3.62 16.45 25.22
N ASN A 16 -2.64 16.08 26.04
CA ASN A 16 -1.33 16.78 26.11
C ASN A 16 -0.15 15.88 25.76
N ILE A 17 -0.34 14.56 25.71
CA ILE A 17 0.75 13.62 25.47
C ILE A 17 1.37 13.79 24.08
N LEU A 18 0.62 14.24 23.08
CA LEU A 18 1.15 14.42 21.73
C LEU A 18 2.16 15.59 21.63
N GLU A 19 1.86 16.72 22.29
CA GLU A 19 2.81 17.84 22.40
C GLU A 19 4.10 17.38 23.09
N TRP A 20 3.94 16.66 24.20
CA TRP A 20 5.05 16.15 25.00
C TRP A 20 5.95 15.21 24.19
N LEU A 21 5.36 14.26 23.43
CA LEU A 21 6.12 13.34 22.58
C LEU A 21 6.83 14.08 21.44
N CYS A 22 6.15 15.03 20.80
CA CYS A 22 6.70 15.80 19.69
C CYS A 22 7.88 16.67 20.17
N HIS A 23 7.73 17.37 21.28
CA HIS A 23 8.78 18.20 21.88
C HIS A 23 10.04 17.39 22.17
N HIS A 24 9.91 16.27 22.89
CA HIS A 24 11.07 15.47 23.27
C HIS A 24 11.72 14.74 22.07
N ALA A 25 10.94 14.44 21.02
CA ALA A 25 11.51 13.94 19.76
C ALA A 25 12.28 15.03 19.00
N GLU A 26 11.80 16.28 19.02
CA GLU A 26 12.45 17.43 18.36
C GLU A 26 13.79 17.82 19.00
N ILE A 27 13.87 17.80 20.33
CA ILE A 27 15.10 18.17 21.02
C ILE A 27 16.21 17.12 20.88
N GLY A 28 15.89 15.92 20.36
CA GLY A 28 16.90 14.94 19.93
C GLY A 28 16.98 13.64 20.73
N PHE A 29 15.93 13.20 21.43
CA PHE A 29 15.93 11.85 22.02
C PHE A 29 15.90 10.76 20.93
N ASP A 30 16.77 9.76 21.06
CA ASP A 30 16.86 8.66 20.09
C ASP A 30 15.69 7.68 20.21
N GLN A 31 15.19 7.49 21.43
CA GLN A 31 14.03 6.66 21.74
C GLN A 31 13.22 7.29 22.87
N ILE A 32 11.89 7.21 22.76
CA ILE A 32 10.95 7.55 23.82
C ILE A 32 10.09 6.31 24.10
N LEU A 33 10.06 5.84 25.34
CA LEU A 33 9.24 4.70 25.75
C LEU A 33 8.09 5.18 26.63
N VAL A 34 6.86 4.97 26.16
CA VAL A 34 5.64 5.23 26.91
C VAL A 34 5.14 3.94 27.54
N LEU A 35 5.12 3.92 28.87
CA LEU A 35 4.57 2.86 29.71
C LEU A 35 3.17 3.28 30.15
N ASP A 36 2.14 2.72 29.50
CA ASP A 36 0.74 3.06 29.78
C ASP A 36 0.19 2.24 30.94
N ASN A 37 -0.15 2.91 32.03
CA ASN A 37 -0.75 2.34 33.23
C ASN A 37 -2.28 2.17 33.10
N GLN A 38 -2.67 1.45 32.05
CA GLN A 38 -4.06 1.10 31.75
C GLN A 38 -4.95 2.35 31.63
N SER A 39 -4.58 3.24 30.70
CA SER A 39 -5.41 4.36 30.32
C SER A 39 -6.76 3.86 29.76
N VAL A 40 -7.82 4.57 30.13
CA VAL A 40 -9.21 4.30 29.72
C VAL A 40 -9.75 5.35 28.76
N ASP A 41 -8.96 6.40 28.52
CA ASP A 41 -9.19 7.39 27.48
C ASP A 41 -8.41 7.02 26.20
N LYS A 42 -8.28 7.94 25.24
CA LYS A 42 -7.61 7.66 23.97
C LYS A 42 -6.09 7.78 24.03
N THR A 43 -5.46 7.83 25.22
CA THR A 43 -3.99 7.96 25.36
C THR A 43 -3.24 6.92 24.52
N ALA A 44 -3.62 5.64 24.61
CA ALA A 44 -3.00 4.57 23.83
C ALA A 44 -3.09 4.83 22.31
N MET A 45 -4.27 5.23 21.82
CA MET A 45 -4.48 5.56 20.41
C MET A 45 -3.62 6.76 19.97
N VAL A 46 -3.48 7.79 20.81
CA VAL A 46 -2.66 8.96 20.50
C VAL A 46 -1.18 8.58 20.41
N VAL A 47 -0.68 7.77 21.34
CA VAL A 47 0.71 7.30 21.34
C VAL A 47 0.99 6.36 20.17
N GLU A 48 0.09 5.43 19.86
CA GLU A 48 0.22 4.53 18.70
C GLU A 48 0.24 5.30 17.39
N LYS A 49 -0.59 6.36 17.27
CA LYS A 49 -0.54 7.27 16.12
C LYS A 49 0.79 8.04 16.07
N ALA A 50 1.25 8.56 17.20
CA ALA A 50 2.53 9.27 17.29
C ALA A 50 3.73 8.40 16.90
N ALA A 51 3.69 7.09 17.22
CA ALA A 51 4.75 6.13 16.91
C ALA A 51 4.95 5.91 15.39
N TYR A 52 4.01 6.30 14.53
CA TYR A 52 4.21 6.25 13.07
C TYR A 52 5.22 7.30 12.58
N PHE A 53 5.43 8.40 13.32
CA PHE A 53 6.22 9.55 12.85
C PHE A 53 7.19 10.14 13.88
N LEU A 54 7.17 9.66 15.13
CA LEU A 54 8.11 10.00 16.20
C LEU A 54 8.84 8.73 16.68
N PRO A 55 10.04 8.83 17.29
CA PRO A 55 10.81 7.69 17.81
C PRO A 55 10.20 7.13 19.11
N VAL A 56 8.91 6.82 19.09
CA VAL A 56 8.11 6.44 20.26
C VAL A 56 7.81 4.95 20.23
N SER A 57 8.03 4.28 21.35
CA SER A 57 7.61 2.90 21.60
C SER A 57 6.54 2.89 22.68
N TYR A 58 5.50 2.08 22.49
CA TYR A 58 4.39 1.95 23.42
C TYR A 58 4.42 0.59 24.11
N MET A 59 4.14 0.58 25.43
CA MET A 59 4.00 -0.64 26.22
C MET A 59 2.88 -0.46 27.24
N LEU A 60 1.89 -1.35 27.21
CA LEU A 60 0.88 -1.46 28.26
C LEU A 60 1.49 -2.08 29.52
N TRP A 61 1.46 -1.35 30.64
CA TRP A 61 1.97 -1.79 31.93
C TRP A 61 0.91 -2.58 32.71
N LYS A 62 1.18 -3.86 32.97
CA LYS A 62 0.26 -4.78 33.65
C LYS A 62 0.65 -4.97 35.13
N ASP A 63 -0.36 -5.20 35.96
CA ASP A 63 -0.23 -5.31 37.41
C ASP A 63 0.57 -6.54 37.88
N ASP A 64 0.88 -7.48 37.00
CA ASP A 64 1.67 -8.69 37.27
C ASP A 64 3.16 -8.56 36.91
N MET A 65 3.60 -7.42 36.37
CA MET A 65 4.99 -7.19 35.92
C MET A 65 5.96 -6.74 37.02
N HIS A 66 5.61 -6.95 38.30
CA HIS A 66 6.45 -6.59 39.44
C HIS A 66 7.63 -7.57 39.62
N LEU A 67 8.84 -7.12 39.25
CA LEU A 67 10.07 -7.91 39.41
C LEU A 67 10.71 -7.77 40.81
N SER A 68 10.38 -6.71 41.55
CA SER A 68 11.05 -6.33 42.80
C SER A 68 10.05 -6.05 43.92
N ALA A 69 10.17 -6.74 45.05
CA ALA A 69 9.27 -6.58 46.20
C ALA A 69 9.48 -5.22 46.89
N GLY A 70 8.39 -4.48 47.16
CA GLY A 70 8.41 -3.23 47.94
C GLY A 70 8.36 -1.93 47.13
N LEU A 71 8.31 -1.97 45.80
CA LEU A 71 8.16 -0.78 44.94
C LEU A 71 6.69 -0.52 44.56
N ASN A 72 6.31 0.75 44.44
CA ASN A 72 5.02 1.14 43.86
C ASN A 72 5.02 0.89 42.32
N LYS A 73 3.85 1.00 41.65
CA LYS A 73 3.73 0.67 40.21
C LYS A 73 4.69 1.46 39.31
N GLN A 74 4.87 2.75 39.58
CA GLN A 74 5.79 3.61 38.82
C GLN A 74 7.26 3.22 39.07
N GLY A 75 7.64 2.97 40.33
CA GLY A 75 8.98 2.51 40.70
C GLY A 75 9.33 1.17 40.07
N ALA A 76 8.38 0.22 40.03
CA ALA A 76 8.56 -1.06 39.37
C ALA A 76 8.74 -0.92 37.85
N ALA A 77 8.04 0.04 37.23
CA ALA A 77 8.18 0.36 35.81
C ALA A 77 9.56 0.94 35.46
N TYR A 78 10.05 1.83 36.31
CA TYR A 78 11.38 2.42 36.16
C TYR A 78 12.49 1.39 36.40
N ASP A 79 12.34 0.53 37.42
CA ASP A 79 13.27 -0.56 37.72
C ASP A 79 13.37 -1.56 36.55
N TYR A 80 12.24 -1.95 35.97
CA TYR A 80 12.18 -2.76 34.76
C TYR A 80 12.95 -2.14 33.61
N CYS A 81 12.76 -0.84 33.35
CA CYS A 81 13.44 -0.14 32.25
C CYS A 81 14.95 -0.07 32.48
N MET A 82 15.38 0.28 33.69
CA MET A 82 16.79 0.29 34.06
C MET A 82 17.46 -1.06 33.77
N HIS A 83 16.82 -2.17 34.12
CA HIS A 83 17.35 -3.51 33.86
C HIS A 83 17.31 -3.91 32.38
N LYS A 84 16.19 -3.66 31.70
CA LYS A 84 15.99 -4.02 30.29
C LYS A 84 16.99 -3.35 29.36
N TYR A 85 17.26 -2.06 29.59
CA TYR A 85 18.07 -1.23 28.69
C TYR A 85 19.53 -1.07 29.16
N ARG A 86 19.93 -1.80 30.21
CA ARG A 86 21.25 -1.71 30.84
C ARG A 86 22.43 -1.87 29.88
N SER A 87 22.30 -2.71 28.86
CA SER A 87 23.34 -3.04 27.89
C SER A 87 23.15 -2.40 26.52
N THR A 88 22.00 -1.77 26.27
CA THR A 88 21.60 -1.30 24.94
C THR A 88 21.50 0.22 24.83
N ILE A 89 21.35 0.92 25.95
CA ILE A 89 21.22 2.39 25.99
C ILE A 89 22.36 2.99 26.81
N GLU A 90 22.90 4.12 26.33
CA GLU A 90 23.98 4.83 27.03
C GLU A 90 23.45 5.80 28.10
N TRP A 91 22.43 6.58 27.77
CA TRP A 91 21.80 7.54 28.69
C TRP A 91 20.30 7.30 28.83
N LEU A 92 19.81 7.26 30.06
CA LEU A 92 18.39 7.10 30.39
C LEU A 92 17.91 8.26 31.27
N CYS A 93 16.70 8.76 30.99
CA CYS A 93 16.02 9.76 31.82
C CYS A 93 14.55 9.37 32.05
N PHE A 94 14.02 9.68 33.24
CA PHE A 94 12.60 9.56 33.57
C PHE A 94 11.98 10.96 33.66
N LEU A 95 10.91 11.20 32.91
CA LEU A 95 10.13 12.44 32.98
C LEU A 95 8.64 12.11 33.08
N ASP A 96 7.91 12.93 33.82
CA ASP A 96 6.46 12.87 33.96
C ASP A 96 5.78 13.69 32.84
N ALA A 97 4.49 13.43 32.59
CA ALA A 97 3.75 14.07 31.49
C ALA A 97 3.52 15.59 31.67
N ASP A 98 3.82 16.14 32.84
CA ASP A 98 3.79 17.56 33.15
C ASP A 98 5.17 18.23 33.16
N GLU A 99 6.22 17.51 32.78
CA GLU A 99 7.61 18.00 32.76
C GLU A 99 8.16 18.07 31.34
N PHE A 100 8.68 19.23 30.95
CA PHE A 100 9.26 19.46 29.63
C PHE A 100 10.74 19.82 29.78
N LEU A 101 11.62 19.05 29.15
CA LEU A 101 13.04 19.39 29.08
C LEU A 101 13.25 20.48 28.01
N ILE A 102 13.55 21.70 28.44
CA ILE A 102 13.68 22.85 27.54
C ILE A 102 15.16 23.12 27.22
N PRO A 103 15.56 23.07 25.93
CA PRO A 103 16.92 23.38 25.52
C PRO A 103 17.18 24.89 25.52
N PRO A 104 18.45 25.32 25.59
CA PRO A 104 18.79 26.67 25.16
C PRO A 104 18.46 26.87 23.68
N PRO A 105 18.23 28.12 23.22
CA PRO A 105 17.94 28.39 21.81
C PRO A 105 18.96 27.75 20.88
N GLY A 106 18.48 26.84 20.01
CA GLY A 106 19.31 26.08 19.05
C GLY A 106 20.08 24.89 19.64
N GLY A 107 19.92 24.58 20.93
CA GLY A 107 20.57 23.44 21.58
C GLY A 107 19.93 22.11 21.23
N HIS A 108 20.77 21.09 21.04
CA HIS A 108 20.35 19.72 20.76
C HIS A 108 20.81 18.75 21.85
N LEU A 109 20.00 17.73 22.18
CA LEU A 109 20.24 16.84 23.32
C LEU A 109 21.60 16.13 23.24
N HIS A 110 22.00 15.65 22.06
CA HIS A 110 23.30 14.99 21.91
C HIS A 110 24.48 15.89 22.30
N GLU A 111 24.39 17.20 22.10
CA GLU A 111 25.43 18.15 22.51
C GLU A 111 25.54 18.22 24.04
N LEU A 112 24.40 18.21 24.74
CA LEU A 112 24.37 18.14 26.21
C LEU A 112 24.97 16.82 26.71
N LEU A 113 24.59 15.69 26.11
CA LEU A 113 25.09 14.37 26.52
C LEU A 113 26.59 14.23 26.28
N ASP A 114 27.11 14.81 25.19
CA ASP A 114 28.53 14.84 24.89
C ASP A 114 29.30 15.74 25.88
N GLN A 115 28.75 16.91 26.23
CA GLN A 115 29.32 17.78 27.27
C GLN A 115 29.38 17.07 28.64
N MET A 116 28.38 16.26 28.95
CA MET A 116 28.29 15.52 30.21
C MET A 116 28.94 14.13 30.17
N SER A 117 29.63 13.79 29.08
CA SER A 117 30.22 12.46 28.85
C SER A 117 31.21 12.01 29.92
N PHE A 118 31.84 12.94 30.64
CA PHE A 118 32.75 12.67 31.76
C PHE A 118 32.03 12.12 33.01
N SER A 119 30.72 12.34 33.13
CA SER A 119 29.91 11.91 34.28
C SER A 119 29.12 10.63 33.99
N TRP A 120 28.67 9.99 35.07
CA TRP A 120 27.87 8.75 35.04
C TRP A 120 26.40 9.06 35.30
N CYS A 121 26.16 10.20 35.95
CA CYS A 121 24.87 10.78 36.27
C CYS A 121 25.03 12.30 36.39
N PHE A 122 24.12 13.05 35.79
CA PHE A 122 24.00 14.49 35.98
C PHE A 122 22.52 14.84 36.13
N SER A 123 22.22 16.00 36.72
CA SER A 123 20.84 16.40 36.97
C SER A 123 20.50 17.80 36.48
N ILE A 124 19.22 18.03 36.24
CA ILE A 124 18.67 19.30 35.76
C ILE A 124 17.55 19.73 36.70
N ASN A 125 17.59 20.97 37.17
CA ASN A 125 16.61 21.53 38.10
C ASN A 125 15.26 21.81 37.43
N TRP A 126 14.20 21.60 38.22
CA TRP A 126 12.85 22.07 37.92
C TRP A 126 12.77 23.59 37.91
N MET A 127 11.85 24.09 37.10
CA MET A 127 11.35 25.46 37.09
C MET A 127 9.84 25.40 37.00
N THR A 128 9.15 25.76 38.09
CA THR A 128 7.71 25.55 38.23
C THR A 128 6.88 26.66 37.61
N PHE A 129 5.91 26.28 36.77
CA PHE A 129 4.97 27.20 36.12
C PHE A 129 3.59 27.11 36.77
N GLY A 130 2.97 28.28 36.93
CA GLY A 130 1.58 28.41 37.38
C GLY A 130 0.61 28.48 36.20
N SER A 131 -0.65 28.76 36.50
CA SER A 131 -1.73 28.78 35.53
C SER A 131 -1.68 29.91 34.51
N SER A 132 -0.72 30.82 34.64
CA SER A 132 -0.67 32.09 33.92
C SER A 132 -1.95 32.91 34.06
N ASN A 133 -2.64 32.72 35.19
CA ASN A 133 -3.97 33.26 35.48
C ASN A 133 -5.04 32.86 34.44
N LEU A 134 -4.88 31.70 33.80
CA LEU A 134 -5.81 31.16 32.80
C LEU A 134 -6.75 30.10 33.40
N GLU A 135 -8.03 30.17 33.06
CA GLU A 135 -9.03 29.16 33.42
C GLU A 135 -8.87 27.86 32.60
N ALA A 136 -8.35 27.95 31.37
CA ALA A 136 -8.10 26.84 30.43
C ALA A 136 -6.98 27.14 29.43
N ALA A 137 -6.40 26.11 28.80
CA ALA A 137 -5.38 26.27 27.76
C ALA A 137 -5.93 26.92 26.48
N GLY A 138 -7.23 26.71 26.20
CA GLY A 138 -7.94 27.38 25.09
C GLY A 138 -7.49 26.93 23.70
N GLY A 139 -7.12 25.65 23.54
CA GLY A 139 -6.65 25.13 22.24
C GLY A 139 -5.22 25.54 21.89
N ARG A 140 -4.42 25.94 22.87
CA ARG A 140 -2.97 26.20 22.72
C ARG A 140 -2.16 25.05 23.33
N LEU A 141 -0.92 24.92 22.88
CA LEU A 141 0.05 24.01 23.49
C LEU A 141 0.34 24.42 24.94
N VAL A 142 0.65 23.47 25.82
CA VAL A 142 1.00 23.70 27.23
C VAL A 142 2.12 24.72 27.35
N MET A 143 3.20 24.56 26.56
CA MET A 143 4.34 25.48 26.56
C MET A 143 4.00 26.88 26.01
N GLU A 144 2.91 27.02 25.27
CA GLU A 144 2.42 28.30 24.72
C GLU A 144 1.40 28.98 25.64
N ALA A 145 0.52 28.19 26.25
CA ALA A 145 -0.55 28.67 27.12
C ALA A 145 0.00 29.15 28.47
N PHE A 146 0.89 28.37 29.08
CA PHE A 146 1.34 28.59 30.45
C PHE A 146 2.76 29.14 30.46
N THR A 147 2.88 30.46 30.51
CA THR A 147 4.14 31.20 30.36
C THR A 147 4.53 31.99 31.60
N GLN A 148 3.80 31.85 32.71
CA GLN A 148 4.10 32.53 33.98
C GLN A 148 4.52 31.50 35.03
N ARG A 149 5.55 31.86 35.81
CA ARG A 149 6.20 31.02 36.81
C ARG A 149 6.46 31.77 38.12
N GLY A 150 6.76 31.02 39.17
CA GLY A 150 7.19 31.54 40.46
C GLY A 150 8.67 31.98 40.49
N ASP A 151 9.11 32.45 41.66
CA ASP A 151 10.49 32.89 41.90
C ASP A 151 11.51 31.77 41.64
N GLN A 152 12.67 32.14 41.08
CA GLN A 152 13.71 31.16 40.74
C GLN A 152 14.26 30.42 41.98
N ASN A 153 14.26 31.09 43.13
CA ASN A 153 14.77 30.56 44.41
C ASN A 153 13.69 29.85 45.23
N ASP A 154 12.50 29.62 44.68
CA ASP A 154 11.48 28.82 45.35
C ASP A 154 12.07 27.43 45.70
N PRO A 155 11.98 26.97 46.95
CA PRO A 155 12.48 25.67 47.37
C PRO A 155 12.01 24.50 46.48
N VAL A 156 10.84 24.61 45.83
CA VAL A 156 10.35 23.58 44.90
C VAL A 156 11.29 23.38 43.71
N ASN A 157 11.97 24.44 43.24
CA ASN A 157 12.92 24.38 42.13
C ASN A 157 14.24 23.66 42.48
N GLY A 158 14.43 23.31 43.76
CA GLY A 158 15.51 22.41 44.19
C GLY A 158 15.35 20.98 43.68
N HIS A 159 14.14 20.56 43.29
CA HIS A 159 13.91 19.24 42.71
C HIS A 159 14.58 19.12 41.33
N VAL A 160 15.02 17.90 41.01
CA VAL A 160 15.71 17.61 39.74
C VAL A 160 15.14 16.40 39.03
N LYS A 161 15.50 16.24 37.75
CA LYS A 161 15.55 14.91 37.12
C LYS A 161 16.96 14.60 36.69
N THR A 162 17.28 13.32 36.71
CA THR A 162 18.61 12.81 36.44
C THR A 162 18.68 12.13 35.08
N PHE A 163 19.76 12.41 34.34
CA PHE A 163 20.22 11.58 33.24
C PHE A 163 21.32 10.70 33.78
N PHE A 164 21.21 9.39 33.56
CA PHE A 164 22.17 8.44 34.12
C PHE A 164 22.49 7.32 33.12
N ARG A 165 23.67 6.72 33.30
CA ARG A 165 24.07 5.56 32.51
C ARG A 165 23.50 4.29 33.14
N PRO A 166 22.55 3.56 32.52
CA PRO A 166 21.90 2.43 33.16
C PRO A 166 22.87 1.28 33.45
N SER A 167 23.95 1.14 32.68
CA SER A 167 25.06 0.19 32.96
C SER A 167 25.72 0.38 34.33
N ARG A 168 25.62 1.58 34.91
CA ARG A 168 26.21 1.98 36.19
C ARG A 168 25.20 2.16 37.31
N ALA A 169 23.91 2.15 37.00
CA ALA A 169 22.86 2.26 38.01
C ALA A 169 22.87 1.05 38.96
N LEU A 170 22.93 1.33 40.26
CA LEU A 170 22.86 0.36 41.35
C LEU A 170 21.41 0.18 41.79
N GLN A 171 20.71 1.29 42.05
CA GLN A 171 19.33 1.30 42.52
C GLN A 171 18.64 2.62 42.16
N ILE A 172 17.34 2.54 41.85
CA ILE A 172 16.45 3.70 41.77
C ILE A 172 15.95 4.01 43.18
N ILE A 173 16.31 5.16 43.72
CA ILE A 173 15.87 5.59 45.05
C ILE A 173 14.48 6.23 44.96
N ASN A 174 14.31 7.13 43.99
CA ASN A 174 13.04 7.76 43.66
C ASN A 174 13.05 8.27 42.21
N PRO A 175 11.94 8.78 41.65
CA PRO A 175 11.88 9.31 40.28
C PRO A 175 12.86 10.45 39.94
N HIS A 176 13.45 11.08 40.95
CA HIS A 176 14.37 12.23 40.81
C HIS A 176 15.84 11.82 40.96
N TYR A 177 16.13 10.68 41.59
CA TYR A 177 17.49 10.24 41.91
C TYR A 177 17.72 8.74 41.73
N VAL A 178 18.80 8.43 40.98
CA VAL A 178 19.32 7.08 40.77
C VAL A 178 20.74 7.00 41.30
N ASP A 179 21.00 6.02 42.16
CA ASP A 179 22.34 5.76 42.69
C ASP A 179 23.18 5.05 41.62
N VAL A 180 24.30 5.66 41.23
CA VAL A 180 25.29 5.12 40.27
C VAL A 180 26.64 4.81 40.92
N GLY A 181 26.74 4.87 42.25
CA GLY A 181 27.97 4.60 43.01
C GLY A 181 29.05 5.67 42.88
N GLY A 182 28.70 6.89 42.49
CA GLY A 182 29.60 8.03 42.28
C GLY A 182 28.88 9.38 42.37
N PRO A 183 29.60 10.52 42.31
CA PRO A 183 28.99 11.84 42.42
C PRO A 183 28.06 12.15 41.24
N VAL A 184 26.97 12.86 41.53
CA VAL A 184 26.06 13.46 40.53
C VAL A 184 26.46 14.91 40.31
N PHE A 185 26.49 15.33 39.05
CA PHE A 185 26.96 16.66 38.66
C PHE A 185 25.81 17.56 38.20
N ASN A 186 25.94 18.86 38.45
CA ASN A 186 25.10 19.89 37.84
C ASN A 186 25.55 20.19 36.40
N LEU A 187 24.83 21.07 35.70
CA LEU A 187 25.15 21.42 34.31
C LEU A 187 26.46 22.22 34.12
N ASN A 188 27.07 22.71 35.20
CA ASN A 188 28.40 23.33 35.17
C ASN A 188 29.53 22.30 35.41
N GLY A 189 29.19 21.04 35.65
CA GLY A 189 30.13 19.97 35.95
C GLY A 189 30.64 19.96 37.40
N GLU A 190 29.90 20.57 38.32
CA GLU A 190 30.21 20.60 39.75
C GLU A 190 29.40 19.53 40.50
N PRO A 191 29.98 18.81 41.49
CA PRO A 191 29.24 17.86 42.29
C PRO A 191 28.12 18.53 43.10
N ILE A 192 26.92 17.95 43.06
CA ILE A 192 25.73 18.48 43.73
C ILE A 192 25.74 18.17 45.23
N ARG A 193 25.36 19.17 46.03
CA ARG A 193 25.01 18.96 47.43
C ARG A 193 23.52 18.66 47.54
N TRP A 194 23.19 17.51 48.10
CA TRP A 194 21.80 17.10 48.33
C TRP A 194 21.29 17.64 49.66
N THR A 195 20.12 18.26 49.67
CA THR A 195 19.33 18.45 50.91
C THR A 195 18.64 17.14 51.28
N ILE A 196 18.12 16.45 50.27
CA ILE A 196 17.66 15.06 50.29
C ILE A 196 17.89 14.51 48.88
N GLU A 197 18.07 13.19 48.70
CA GLU A 197 18.31 12.62 47.36
C GLU A 197 17.17 12.98 46.38
N GLY A 198 17.50 13.76 45.33
CA GLY A 198 16.54 14.30 44.37
C GLY A 198 16.18 15.77 44.55
N VAL A 199 16.67 16.41 45.64
CA VAL A 199 16.52 17.86 45.90
C VAL A 199 17.87 18.47 46.24
N THR A 200 18.32 19.40 45.40
CA THR A 200 19.60 20.10 45.55
C THR A 200 19.55 21.13 46.67
N HIS A 201 20.72 21.44 47.24
CA HIS A 201 20.87 22.59 48.13
C HIS A 201 20.45 23.87 47.38
N PRO A 202 19.82 24.87 48.05
CA PRO A 202 19.33 26.08 47.37
C PRO A 202 20.40 26.86 46.59
N GLU A 203 21.65 26.83 47.05
CA GLU A 203 22.79 27.45 46.35
C GLU A 203 23.20 26.73 45.06
N ASP A 204 22.74 25.49 44.86
CA ASP A 204 23.09 24.65 43.71
C ASP A 204 21.96 24.61 42.66
N ILE A 205 20.87 25.38 42.84
CA ILE A 205 19.78 25.51 41.87
C ILE A 205 20.31 26.24 40.61
N LEU A 206 20.26 25.56 39.47
CA LEU A 206 20.83 26.05 38.22
C LEU A 206 19.81 26.00 37.07
N HIS A 207 19.52 27.16 36.46
CA HIS A 207 18.62 27.26 35.28
C HIS A 207 19.30 27.91 34.06
N THR A 208 20.63 27.98 34.07
CA THR A 208 21.41 28.47 32.91
C THR A 208 21.49 27.37 31.85
N GLY A 209 20.98 27.65 30.65
CA GLY A 209 20.98 26.71 29.54
C GLY A 209 19.75 25.79 29.55
N TRP A 210 19.96 24.51 29.86
CA TRP A 210 18.90 23.50 29.92
C TRP A 210 18.16 23.55 31.26
N ARG A 211 16.84 23.33 31.21
CA ARG A 211 15.98 23.34 32.41
C ARG A 211 14.74 22.48 32.21
N ILE A 212 14.14 22.05 33.31
CA ILE A 212 12.87 21.30 33.27
C ILE A 212 11.74 22.25 33.62
N HIS A 213 10.91 22.60 32.63
CA HIS A 213 9.67 23.31 32.92
C HIS A 213 8.67 22.33 33.50
N HIS A 214 8.21 22.59 34.73
CA HIS A 214 7.26 21.74 35.42
C HIS A 214 5.90 22.43 35.54
N TYR A 215 4.91 21.92 34.82
CA TYR A 215 3.55 22.44 34.74
C TYR A 215 2.62 21.74 35.75
N ILE A 216 2.99 21.82 37.04
CA ILE A 216 2.22 21.21 38.14
C ILE A 216 0.76 21.70 38.10
N ILE A 217 0.61 23.02 37.93
CA ILE A 217 -0.65 23.73 37.77
C ILE A 217 -0.70 24.27 36.33
N ARG A 218 -1.59 23.70 35.52
CA ARG A 218 -1.89 24.19 34.16
C ARG A 218 -3.04 25.19 34.18
N SER A 219 -4.24 24.74 34.52
CA SER A 219 -5.40 25.61 34.60
C SER A 219 -6.35 25.17 35.70
N ARG A 220 -7.30 26.04 36.03
CA ARG A 220 -8.34 25.71 37.01
C ARG A 220 -9.21 24.53 36.55
N GLU A 221 -9.57 24.49 35.27
CA GLU A 221 -10.25 23.35 34.65
C GLU A 221 -9.45 22.04 34.80
N HIS A 222 -8.16 22.08 34.45
CA HIS A 222 -7.27 20.94 34.58
C HIS A 222 -7.17 20.47 36.05
N TRP A 223 -7.14 21.40 37.00
CA TRP A 223 -7.08 21.07 38.42
C TRP A 223 -8.35 20.38 38.93
N VAL A 224 -9.53 20.82 38.48
CA VAL A 224 -10.82 20.17 38.80
C VAL A 224 -10.81 18.71 38.33
N ARG A 225 -10.28 18.43 37.13
CA ARG A 225 -10.12 17.07 36.61
C ARG A 225 -9.08 16.25 37.40
N ARG A 226 -8.02 16.88 37.94
CA ARG A 226 -7.06 16.21 38.83
C ARG A 226 -7.62 15.92 40.22
N MET A 227 -8.57 16.71 40.71
CA MET A 227 -9.24 16.51 42.01
C MET A 227 -10.26 15.35 41.99
N SER A 228 -10.84 15.04 40.83
CA SER A 228 -11.71 13.86 40.68
C SER A 228 -10.95 12.53 40.68
N ARG A 229 -9.60 12.56 40.61
CA ARG A 229 -8.69 11.41 40.65
C ARG A 229 -8.02 11.29 42.05
N LYS A 230 -8.03 10.11 42.68
CA LYS A 230 -7.34 9.88 43.97
C LYS A 230 -5.80 9.88 43.80
N GLN A 231 -5.06 10.40 44.77
CA GLN A 231 -3.59 10.27 44.79
C GLN A 231 -3.15 8.81 45.03
N PRO A 232 -1.92 8.42 44.63
CA PRO A 232 -1.37 7.08 44.88
C PRO A 232 -1.28 6.69 46.36
N ASP A 233 -1.19 7.67 47.26
CA ASP A 233 -1.16 7.51 48.71
C ASP A 233 -2.55 7.60 49.38
N GLY A 234 -3.61 7.86 48.59
CA GLY A 234 -4.98 7.93 49.05
C GLY A 234 -5.47 9.30 49.54
N HIS A 235 -4.64 10.34 49.57
CA HIS A 235 -5.06 11.69 49.98
C HIS A 235 -5.83 12.43 48.87
N ALA A 236 -6.86 13.20 49.25
CA ALA A 236 -7.61 14.05 48.32
C ALA A 236 -6.81 15.33 48.00
N ARG A 237 -6.72 15.70 46.73
CA ARG A 237 -6.16 17.00 46.32
C ARG A 237 -7.15 18.10 46.68
N GLY A 238 -6.68 19.18 47.29
CA GLY A 238 -7.50 20.31 47.70
C GLY A 238 -7.12 21.60 46.98
N TRP A 239 -7.99 22.60 47.06
CA TRP A 239 -7.73 23.95 46.53
C TRP A 239 -6.54 24.65 47.21
N HIS A 240 -6.15 24.25 48.41
CA HIS A 240 -4.94 24.78 49.08
C HIS A 240 -3.67 24.48 48.26
N THR A 241 -3.54 23.26 47.72
CA THR A 241 -2.41 22.88 46.87
C THR A 241 -2.42 23.65 45.56
N PHE A 242 -3.59 23.95 44.98
CA PHE A 242 -3.66 24.82 43.81
C PHE A 242 -3.09 26.20 44.15
N SER A 243 -3.54 26.80 45.26
CA SER A 243 -3.07 28.12 45.69
C SER A 243 -1.59 28.17 46.08
N GLU A 244 -1.01 27.07 46.56
CA GLU A 244 0.42 26.99 46.88
C GLU A 244 1.31 26.95 45.63
N TYR A 245 0.90 26.19 44.59
CA TYR A 245 1.73 25.98 43.39
C TYR A 245 1.34 26.89 42.19
N ASP A 246 0.24 27.63 42.25
CA ASP A 246 -0.19 28.59 41.21
C ASP A 246 0.56 29.93 41.32
N GLN A 247 1.89 29.87 41.14
CA GLN A 247 2.75 31.05 41.19
C GLN A 247 2.95 31.62 39.78
N ASN A 248 2.52 32.86 39.58
CA ASN A 248 2.43 33.51 38.26
C ASN A 248 3.21 34.84 38.21
N ASP A 249 4.24 34.97 39.04
CA ASP A 249 4.92 36.24 39.31
C ASP A 249 5.83 36.71 38.17
N ILE A 250 6.37 35.77 37.38
CA ILE A 250 7.39 36.04 36.37
C ILE A 250 6.95 35.47 35.02
N ILE A 251 6.88 36.32 33.99
CA ILE A 251 6.68 35.88 32.60
C ILE A 251 7.99 35.29 32.06
N ASP A 252 7.93 34.05 31.57
CA ASP A 252 9.05 33.29 31.00
C ASP A 252 8.65 32.66 29.66
N LEU A 253 9.08 33.29 28.57
CA LEU A 253 8.74 32.89 27.19
C LEU A 253 9.77 31.94 26.56
N TYR A 254 10.67 31.35 27.35
CA TYR A 254 11.80 30.61 26.80
C TYR A 254 11.39 29.34 26.04
N ALA A 255 10.34 28.67 26.52
CA ALA A 255 9.76 27.50 25.85
C ALA A 255 8.93 27.85 24.59
N TYR A 256 8.66 29.14 24.34
CA TYR A 256 7.83 29.58 23.22
C TYR A 256 8.43 29.19 21.85
N SER A 257 9.76 29.21 21.75
CA SER A 257 10.45 28.76 20.53
C SER A 257 10.28 27.26 20.27
N SER A 258 10.41 26.44 21.31
CA SER A 258 10.14 25.00 21.23
C SER A 258 8.67 24.70 20.93
N ALA A 259 7.74 25.43 21.56
CA ALA A 259 6.31 25.32 21.29
C ALA A 259 5.98 25.59 19.82
N ARG A 260 6.59 26.62 19.22
CA ARG A 260 6.41 26.93 17.80
C ARG A 260 6.92 25.82 16.88
N THR A 261 8.12 25.27 17.15
CA THR A 261 8.65 24.13 16.37
C THR A 261 7.72 22.92 16.46
N VAL A 262 7.21 22.63 17.65
CA VAL A 262 6.24 21.55 17.87
C VAL A 262 4.94 21.81 17.11
N TRP A 263 4.42 23.03 17.15
CA TRP A 263 3.22 23.44 16.43
C TRP A 263 3.36 23.25 14.92
N ASP A 264 4.47 23.74 14.34
CA ASP A 264 4.75 23.63 12.91
C ASP A 264 4.84 22.16 12.48
N ARG A 265 5.50 21.30 13.28
CA ARG A 265 5.57 19.86 13.01
C ARG A 265 4.22 19.17 13.10
N LEU A 266 3.43 19.46 14.13
CA LEU A 266 2.10 18.86 14.30
C LEU A 266 1.17 19.28 13.16
N THR A 267 1.18 20.56 12.77
CA THR A 267 0.38 21.10 11.66
C THR A 267 0.75 20.46 10.33
N THR A 268 2.04 20.28 10.05
CA THR A 268 2.54 19.62 8.83
C THR A 268 2.11 18.15 8.74
N GLN A 269 1.85 17.52 9.89
CA GLN A 269 1.36 16.13 9.98
C GLN A 269 -0.17 16.02 9.91
N GLY A 270 -0.87 17.11 9.61
CA GLY A 270 -2.34 17.14 9.51
C GLY A 270 -3.05 17.10 10.87
N TYR A 271 -2.34 17.34 11.98
CA TYR A 271 -2.97 17.53 13.28
C TYR A 271 -3.47 18.97 13.38
N THR A 272 -4.78 19.15 13.29
CA THR A 272 -5.42 20.43 13.61
C THR A 272 -5.63 20.54 15.12
N TYR A 273 -4.74 21.27 15.78
CA TYR A 273 -5.18 22.08 16.91
C TYR A 273 -6.00 23.24 16.33
N PHE A 274 -7.21 23.48 16.84
CA PHE A 274 -8.03 24.57 16.31
C PHE A 274 -7.29 25.90 16.49
N PRO A 275 -6.97 26.62 15.41
CA PRO A 275 -6.38 27.94 15.54
C PRO A 275 -7.46 28.88 16.07
N VAL A 276 -7.24 29.46 17.25
CA VAL A 276 -7.88 30.74 17.56
C VAL A 276 -7.20 31.77 16.65
N SER A 277 -8.01 32.54 15.94
CA SER A 277 -7.59 33.55 14.97
C SER A 277 -6.42 34.40 15.48
N GLN A 278 -5.37 34.52 14.66
CA GLN A 278 -4.33 35.52 14.84
C GLN A 278 -4.92 36.93 14.70
N ASN A 279 -5.36 37.51 15.81
CA ASN A 279 -5.46 38.96 15.99
C ASN A 279 -5.15 39.25 17.46
N SER A 280 -3.88 39.57 17.73
CA SER A 280 -3.36 39.90 19.05
C SER A 280 -3.88 41.24 19.63
N GLU A 281 -4.87 41.87 19.01
CA GLU A 281 -5.49 43.11 19.49
C GLU A 281 -6.90 42.90 20.09
N ASP A 282 -7.62 41.83 19.76
CA ASP A 282 -8.98 41.58 20.30
C ASP A 282 -9.00 40.81 21.63
N VAL A 283 -7.94 40.07 21.95
CA VAL A 283 -7.83 39.26 23.18
C VAL A 283 -7.76 40.13 24.45
N ILE A 284 -7.34 41.40 24.31
CA ILE A 284 -7.32 42.36 25.43
C ILE A 284 -8.72 42.91 25.72
N ALA A 285 -9.68 42.77 24.79
CA ALA A 285 -11.05 43.25 24.97
C ALA A 285 -12.01 42.20 25.56
N SER A 286 -11.72 40.90 25.43
CA SER A 286 -12.64 39.82 25.82
C SER A 286 -12.56 39.37 27.28
N ILE A 287 -11.73 40.00 28.13
CA ILE A 287 -11.49 39.56 29.51
C ILE A 287 -12.59 39.99 30.52
N ASN A 288 -13.68 40.64 30.09
CA ASN A 288 -14.70 41.16 31.02
C ASN A 288 -16.16 40.89 30.63
N HIS A 289 -16.53 39.67 30.21
CA HIS A 289 -17.94 39.34 29.98
C HIS A 289 -18.50 38.29 30.95
N VAL A 290 -19.19 38.76 31.98
CA VAL A 290 -20.20 37.99 32.74
C VAL A 290 -21.27 37.53 31.75
N ALA A 291 -21.57 36.23 31.71
CA ALA A 291 -22.59 35.66 30.81
C ALA A 291 -23.92 36.38 31.02
N LYS A 292 -24.45 36.98 29.96
CA LYS A 292 -25.75 37.66 29.96
C LYS A 292 -26.84 36.67 29.58
N LEU A 293 -28.09 37.02 29.87
CA LEU A 293 -29.25 36.31 29.31
C LEU A 293 -29.39 36.67 27.84
N SER A 294 -29.55 35.65 26.99
CA SER A 294 -29.79 35.84 25.56
C SER A 294 -31.13 36.52 25.32
N SER A 295 -31.22 37.31 24.25
CA SER A 295 -32.49 37.93 23.82
C SER A 295 -33.40 36.96 23.05
N ILE A 296 -32.87 35.78 22.69
CA ILE A 296 -33.57 34.76 21.92
C ILE A 296 -34.73 34.17 22.71
N ILE A 297 -35.91 34.16 22.08
CA ILE A 297 -37.11 33.50 22.60
C ILE A 297 -37.13 32.08 22.04
N CYS A 298 -37.12 31.07 22.92
CA CYS A 298 -37.09 29.66 22.55
C CYS A 298 -38.21 28.85 23.23
N PHE A 299 -38.77 27.88 22.52
CA PHE A 299 -39.78 26.94 22.99
C PHE A 299 -39.42 25.52 22.59
N ILE A 300 -39.55 24.59 23.53
CA ILE A 300 -39.32 23.16 23.29
C ILE A 300 -40.68 22.45 23.33
N ASP A 301 -41.03 21.79 22.22
CA ASP A 301 -42.29 21.06 22.09
C ASP A 301 -42.16 19.62 22.60
N GLU A 302 -41.03 18.95 22.30
CA GLU A 302 -40.83 17.53 22.60
C GLU A 302 -39.35 17.18 22.77
N VAL A 303 -39.06 16.30 23.73
CA VAL A 303 -37.80 15.54 23.83
C VAL A 303 -38.15 14.06 23.73
N SER A 304 -37.72 13.41 22.65
CA SER A 304 -37.93 11.98 22.41
C SER A 304 -36.64 11.18 22.59
N ALA A 305 -36.73 9.84 22.48
CA ALA A 305 -35.57 8.96 22.56
C ALA A 305 -34.50 9.19 21.47
N SER A 306 -34.77 10.00 20.43
CA SER A 306 -33.79 10.24 19.36
C SER A 306 -33.70 11.69 18.92
N SER A 307 -34.58 12.60 19.39
CA SER A 307 -34.57 13.99 18.96
C SER A 307 -35.20 14.97 19.94
N LEU A 308 -34.68 16.20 19.94
CA LEU A 308 -35.23 17.41 20.52
C LEU A 308 -35.94 18.23 19.43
N ARG A 309 -37.17 18.71 19.67
CA ARG A 309 -37.95 19.51 18.70
C ARG A 309 -38.51 20.77 19.35
N GLY A 310 -38.51 21.87 18.59
CA GLY A 310 -38.98 23.17 19.10
C GLY A 310 -38.96 24.27 18.06
N TRP A 311 -39.03 25.51 18.54
CA TRP A 311 -38.84 26.71 17.72
C TRP A 311 -38.15 27.82 18.51
N ALA A 312 -37.39 28.68 17.81
CA ALA A 312 -36.70 29.82 18.40
C ALA A 312 -36.57 30.98 17.42
N HIS A 313 -36.64 32.21 17.94
CA HIS A 313 -36.35 33.42 17.17
C HIS A 313 -35.78 34.54 18.05
N GLU A 314 -35.09 35.49 17.42
CA GLU A 314 -34.67 36.74 18.07
C GLU A 314 -35.72 37.85 17.83
N PRO A 315 -36.11 38.65 18.85
CA PRO A 315 -36.96 39.82 18.66
C PRO A 315 -36.31 40.85 17.74
N GLY A 316 -36.96 41.19 16.61
CA GLY A 316 -36.46 42.16 15.64
C GLY A 316 -35.47 41.64 14.58
N GLY A 317 -34.98 40.40 14.66
CA GLY A 317 -34.07 39.81 13.67
C GLY A 317 -34.76 38.94 12.60
N ASP A 318 -34.48 39.14 11.31
CA ASP A 318 -35.21 38.45 10.21
C ASP A 318 -34.61 37.10 9.77
N LYS A 319 -33.58 36.61 10.45
CA LYS A 319 -32.87 35.37 10.11
C LYS A 319 -33.14 34.25 11.13
N PRO A 320 -33.07 32.96 10.72
CA PRO A 320 -32.98 31.83 11.65
C PRO A 320 -31.85 32.04 12.65
N VAL A 321 -32.07 31.62 13.90
CA VAL A 321 -31.06 31.75 14.96
C VAL A 321 -30.30 30.44 15.14
N THR A 322 -29.01 30.56 15.44
CA THR A 322 -28.15 29.42 15.78
C THR A 322 -28.27 29.12 17.27
N LEU A 323 -28.50 27.85 17.61
CA LEU A 323 -28.64 27.32 18.95
C LEU A 323 -27.55 26.28 19.22
N GLN A 324 -27.07 26.24 20.44
CA GLN A 324 -26.13 25.23 20.92
C GLN A 324 -26.83 24.33 21.93
N LEU A 325 -26.88 23.02 21.65
CA LEU A 325 -27.42 22.01 22.57
C LEU A 325 -26.32 21.54 23.53
N LEU A 326 -26.56 21.70 24.83
CA LEU A 326 -25.74 21.12 25.88
C LEU A 326 -26.53 20.02 26.60
N ILE A 327 -25.87 18.91 26.92
CA ILE A 327 -26.40 17.85 27.79
C ILE A 327 -25.36 17.61 28.88
N ASP A 328 -25.77 17.71 30.14
CA ASP A 328 -24.94 17.70 31.34
C ASP A 328 -23.80 18.74 31.25
N ASP A 329 -24.15 19.94 30.78
CA ASP A 329 -23.24 21.07 30.53
C ASP A 329 -22.13 20.81 29.49
N VAL A 330 -22.22 19.72 28.73
CA VAL A 330 -21.33 19.41 27.61
C VAL A 330 -21.99 19.78 26.30
N LEU A 331 -21.33 20.59 25.48
CA LEU A 331 -21.78 20.91 24.13
C LEU A 331 -21.88 19.62 23.29
N VAL A 332 -23.11 19.28 22.89
CA VAL A 332 -23.41 18.11 22.07
C VAL A 332 -23.34 18.46 20.60
N THR A 333 -24.01 19.54 20.19
CA THR A 333 -24.05 19.99 18.79
C THR A 333 -24.61 21.41 18.67
N SER A 334 -24.46 22.03 17.50
CA SER A 334 -25.04 23.34 17.15
C SER A 334 -25.97 23.18 15.96
N PHE A 335 -27.11 23.88 15.96
CA PHE A 335 -28.17 23.73 14.95
C PHE A 335 -28.95 25.04 14.78
N THR A 336 -29.63 25.22 13.65
CA THR A 336 -30.33 26.45 13.26
C THR A 336 -31.85 26.30 13.31
N SER A 337 -32.57 27.39 13.59
CA SER A 337 -34.04 27.42 13.58
C SER A 337 -34.65 27.63 12.19
N ASP A 338 -34.19 26.86 11.21
CA ASP A 338 -34.47 27.04 9.78
C ASP A 338 -35.68 26.25 9.24
N LEU A 339 -36.42 25.55 10.09
CA LEU A 339 -37.62 24.81 9.70
C LEU A 339 -38.88 25.69 9.74
N THR A 340 -39.84 25.42 8.85
CA THR A 340 -41.10 26.17 8.79
C THR A 340 -42.11 25.73 9.87
N ARG A 341 -42.70 26.67 10.62
CA ARG A 341 -43.74 26.42 11.63
C ARG A 341 -44.99 27.28 11.43
N ARG A 342 -45.99 26.73 10.74
CA ARG A 342 -47.22 27.45 10.36
C ARG A 342 -48.12 27.80 11.56
N ASP A 343 -48.06 26.99 12.61
CA ASP A 343 -48.78 27.16 13.88
C ASP A 343 -48.25 28.35 14.70
N VAL A 344 -46.95 28.64 14.63
CA VAL A 344 -46.32 29.79 15.31
C VAL A 344 -46.62 31.11 14.58
N LYS A 345 -46.80 31.05 13.25
CA LYS A 345 -47.11 32.18 12.35
C LYS A 345 -48.46 32.88 12.61
N ALA A 346 -49.36 32.28 13.41
CA ALA A 346 -50.67 32.85 13.76
C ALA A 346 -50.65 33.72 15.04
N SER A 347 -49.51 33.77 15.73
CA SER A 347 -49.22 34.66 16.87
C SER A 347 -48.45 35.89 16.36
N ASP A 348 -48.25 36.94 17.16
CA ASP A 348 -47.54 38.21 16.82
C ASP A 348 -46.09 38.09 16.23
N ILE A 349 -45.65 36.89 15.81
CA ILE A 349 -44.35 36.58 15.22
C ILE A 349 -44.56 36.30 13.71
N ASN A 350 -44.52 37.34 12.88
CA ASN A 350 -44.74 37.26 11.43
C ASN A 350 -43.49 36.74 10.67
N LYS A 351 -43.01 35.51 10.96
CA LYS A 351 -41.78 34.92 10.37
C LYS A 351 -41.99 33.49 9.86
N GLU A 352 -41.31 33.11 8.76
CA GLU A 352 -41.53 31.83 8.04
C GLU A 352 -40.65 30.66 8.54
N PHE A 353 -39.42 30.94 8.98
CA PHE A 353 -38.43 29.94 9.42
C PHE A 353 -38.05 30.19 10.88
N VAL A 354 -38.57 29.35 11.78
CA VAL A 354 -38.36 29.48 13.24
C VAL A 354 -38.27 28.13 13.95
N GLY A 355 -38.55 27.01 13.29
CA GLY A 355 -38.57 25.67 13.88
C GLY A 355 -37.22 24.98 13.82
N PHE A 356 -37.00 23.99 14.68
CA PHE A 356 -35.81 23.14 14.65
C PHE A 356 -36.12 21.69 15.06
N ILE A 357 -35.27 20.78 14.60
CA ILE A 357 -35.17 19.39 15.08
C ILE A 357 -33.68 19.07 15.26
N CYS A 358 -33.29 18.68 16.46
CA CYS A 358 -31.92 18.30 16.79
C CYS A 358 -31.88 16.83 17.24
N ARG A 359 -30.88 16.05 16.81
CA ARG A 359 -30.73 14.63 17.21
C ARG A 359 -30.03 14.51 18.57
N ILE A 360 -30.45 13.55 19.39
CA ILE A 360 -29.79 13.21 20.67
C ILE A 360 -28.92 11.97 20.46
N PRO A 361 -27.61 12.01 20.77
CA PRO A 361 -26.73 10.85 20.62
C PRO A 361 -27.14 9.66 21.50
N SER A 362 -26.98 8.44 20.98
CA SER A 362 -27.38 7.20 21.65
C SER A 362 -26.67 6.91 22.98
N LYS A 363 -25.50 7.52 23.23
CA LYS A 363 -24.80 7.43 24.52
C LYS A 363 -25.57 8.05 25.70
N TYR A 364 -26.55 8.91 25.42
CA TYR A 364 -27.45 9.50 26.42
C TYR A 364 -28.80 8.74 26.50
N LEU A 365 -28.88 7.54 25.91
CA LEU A 365 -30.05 6.64 25.90
C LEU A 365 -29.77 5.37 26.73
N ASP A 366 -29.20 5.58 27.90
CA ASP A 366 -28.69 4.57 28.83
C ASP A 366 -29.64 4.33 30.03
N ASN A 367 -30.85 4.87 29.98
CA ASN A 367 -31.84 4.87 31.04
C ASN A 367 -31.41 5.62 32.33
N VAL A 368 -30.42 6.52 32.22
CA VAL A 368 -30.01 7.49 33.25
C VAL A 368 -30.64 8.86 32.95
N GLU A 369 -30.83 9.68 34.00
CA GLU A 369 -31.40 11.02 33.86
C GLU A 369 -30.31 12.03 33.47
N HIS A 370 -30.54 12.75 32.36
CA HIS A 370 -29.62 13.73 31.80
C HIS A 370 -30.26 15.13 31.77
N LEU A 371 -29.45 16.17 31.93
CA LEU A 371 -29.91 17.57 31.97
C LEU A 371 -29.57 18.30 30.66
N LEU A 372 -30.59 18.75 29.94
CA LEU A 372 -30.47 19.46 28.67
C LEU A 372 -30.55 20.98 28.86
N SER A 373 -29.67 21.77 28.25
CA SER A 373 -29.73 23.24 28.22
C SER A 373 -29.37 23.81 26.83
N LEU A 374 -29.72 25.08 26.57
CA LEU A 374 -29.49 25.75 25.29
C LEU A 374 -28.70 27.07 25.47
N ARG A 375 -27.79 27.35 24.53
CA ARG A 375 -27.04 28.61 24.44
C ARG A 375 -27.13 29.23 23.04
N ASP A 376 -26.92 30.54 22.95
CA ASP A 376 -26.78 31.23 21.66
C ASP A 376 -25.35 31.12 21.13
N GLU A 377 -25.10 31.68 19.94
CA GLU A 377 -23.80 31.63 19.27
C GLU A 377 -22.68 32.32 20.07
N ASP A 378 -23.04 33.31 20.89
CA ASP A 378 -22.14 34.04 21.78
C ASP A 378 -21.96 33.36 23.15
N GLY A 379 -22.59 32.20 23.37
CA GLY A 379 -22.51 31.42 24.61
C GLY A 379 -23.41 31.93 25.75
N ASN A 380 -24.27 32.91 25.50
CA ASN A 380 -25.24 33.40 26.47
C ASN A 380 -26.32 32.34 26.74
N VAL A 381 -26.86 32.35 27.96
CA VAL A 381 -27.89 31.38 28.37
C VAL A 381 -29.22 31.72 27.69
N ILE A 382 -29.82 30.74 27.01
CA ILE A 382 -31.17 30.86 26.44
C ILE A 382 -32.16 30.26 27.43
N THR A 383 -33.07 31.09 27.95
CA THR A 383 -34.23 30.59 28.69
C THR A 383 -35.30 30.16 27.70
N PHE A 384 -35.79 28.93 27.82
CA PHE A 384 -36.81 28.38 26.94
C PHE A 384 -38.05 27.96 27.70
N LYS A 385 -39.20 27.99 27.02
CA LYS A 385 -40.46 27.51 27.58
C LYS A 385 -40.68 26.05 27.20
N ALA A 386 -40.76 25.18 28.20
CA ALA A 386 -41.07 23.76 28.07
C ALA A 386 -42.17 23.40 29.10
N GLU A 387 -43.17 22.63 28.69
CA GLU A 387 -44.31 22.24 29.55
C GLU A 387 -45.00 23.43 30.24
N GLY A 388 -45.10 24.57 29.54
CA GLY A 388 -45.76 25.78 30.06
C GLY A 388 -44.93 26.63 31.04
N HIS A 389 -43.71 26.22 31.41
CA HIS A 389 -42.85 26.94 32.35
C HIS A 389 -41.58 27.45 31.67
N GLN A 390 -41.09 28.63 32.09
CA GLN A 390 -39.78 29.15 31.68
C GLN A 390 -38.67 28.42 32.43
N ARG A 391 -37.68 27.88 31.71
CA ARG A 391 -36.61 27.05 32.24
C ARG A 391 -35.28 27.34 31.52
N GLU A 392 -34.17 27.18 32.23
CA GLU A 392 -32.82 27.21 31.66
C GLU A 392 -32.31 25.81 31.30
N SER A 393 -32.95 24.76 31.85
CA SER A 393 -32.63 23.38 31.61
C SER A 393 -33.83 22.42 31.77
N LEU A 394 -33.75 21.23 31.16
CA LEU A 394 -34.79 20.20 31.14
C LEU A 394 -34.19 18.79 31.30
N ALA A 395 -34.69 17.99 32.24
CA ALA A 395 -34.21 16.63 32.46
C ALA A 395 -34.93 15.59 31.57
N PHE A 396 -34.25 14.55 31.07
CA PHE A 396 -34.83 13.45 30.26
C PHE A 396 -34.18 12.06 30.50
N ARG A 397 -34.86 10.95 30.13
CA ARG A 397 -34.42 9.54 30.32
C ARG A 397 -35.05 8.53 29.31
N HIS A 398 -34.28 7.72 28.56
CA HIS A 398 -34.76 6.71 27.56
C HIS A 398 -33.81 5.47 27.35
N MET A 399 -34.26 4.37 26.68
CA MET A 399 -33.53 3.06 26.48
C MET A 399 -33.68 2.45 25.05
N PHE A 400 -32.67 1.73 24.50
CA PHE A 400 -32.66 1.06 23.15
C PHE A 400 -31.92 -0.33 23.09
N THR A 401 -32.28 -1.27 22.17
CA THR A 401 -31.59 -2.59 21.95
C THR A 401 -31.57 -3.05 20.46
N PRO A 402 -30.40 -3.40 19.84
CA PRO A 402 -30.27 -3.76 18.42
C PRO A 402 -30.47 -5.25 18.04
N GLN A 403 -30.81 -5.56 16.78
CA GLN A 403 -30.94 -6.94 16.21
C GLN A 403 -29.78 -7.29 15.25
N LEU A 404 -29.16 -8.49 15.37
CA LEU A 404 -28.00 -8.93 14.56
C LEU A 404 -28.29 -10.17 13.70
N ILE A 405 -27.76 -10.22 12.46
CA ILE A 405 -27.65 -11.42 11.61
C ILE A 405 -26.20 -11.63 11.11
N GLY A 406 -25.68 -12.86 11.11
CA GLY A 406 -24.31 -13.15 10.61
C GLY A 406 -23.75 -14.53 11.00
N GLN A 407 -22.86 -15.09 10.17
CA GLN A 407 -22.33 -16.46 10.30
C GLN A 407 -20.89 -16.63 9.75
N LEU A 408 -20.11 -17.57 10.30
CA LEU A 408 -18.84 -18.07 9.74
C LEU A 408 -19.04 -19.17 8.67
N ASP A 409 -18.27 -19.10 7.58
CA ASP A 409 -18.24 -20.11 6.51
C ASP A 409 -17.21 -21.23 6.80
N GLU A 410 -17.15 -22.29 5.97
CA GLU A 410 -16.10 -23.33 6.06
C GLU A 410 -14.69 -22.73 5.81
N THR A 411 -13.69 -23.14 6.61
CA THR A 411 -12.35 -22.53 6.64
C THR A 411 -11.33 -23.28 5.79
N GLU A 412 -10.58 -22.58 4.92
CA GLU A 412 -9.42 -23.11 4.19
C GLU A 412 -8.11 -22.42 4.62
N GLN A 413 -7.04 -23.21 4.73
CA GLN A 413 -5.61 -22.81 4.77
C GLN A 413 -5.30 -21.51 5.54
N ALA A 414 -5.41 -21.56 6.88
CA ALA A 414 -5.03 -20.47 7.81
C ALA A 414 -5.85 -19.16 7.73
N SER A 415 -7.09 -19.21 7.20
CA SER A 415 -8.00 -18.06 7.17
C SER A 415 -9.41 -18.35 7.76
N ILE A 416 -10.01 -17.34 8.37
CA ILE A 416 -11.39 -17.31 8.89
C ILE A 416 -12.24 -16.45 7.95
N ARG A 417 -13.39 -16.96 7.49
CA ARG A 417 -14.31 -16.25 6.60
C ARG A 417 -15.73 -16.30 7.12
N GLY A 418 -16.54 -15.31 6.75
CA GLY A 418 -17.95 -15.23 7.13
C GLY A 418 -18.61 -13.94 6.66
N TRP A 419 -19.76 -13.61 7.25
CA TRP A 419 -20.50 -12.38 6.99
C TRP A 419 -21.30 -11.88 8.20
N ALA A 420 -21.66 -10.58 8.25
CA ALA A 420 -22.43 -9.95 9.34
C ALA A 420 -23.21 -8.68 8.91
N ALA A 421 -24.38 -8.44 9.52
CA ALA A 421 -25.20 -7.22 9.39
C ALA A 421 -26.07 -6.95 10.65
N ILE A 422 -26.37 -5.67 10.96
CA ILE A 422 -27.10 -5.25 12.19
C ILE A 422 -28.27 -4.29 11.89
N ALA A 423 -29.45 -4.51 12.47
CA ALA A 423 -30.60 -3.61 12.38
C ALA A 423 -30.73 -2.76 13.66
N ARG A 424 -30.80 -1.44 13.50
CA ARG A 424 -30.84 -0.44 14.59
C ARG A 424 -32.21 0.21 14.82
N ASP A 425 -33.28 -0.33 14.25
CA ASP A 425 -34.66 0.06 14.53
C ASP A 425 -35.56 -1.18 14.54
N THR A 426 -36.51 -1.26 15.48
CA THR A 426 -37.41 -2.41 15.64
C THR A 426 -38.57 -2.43 14.65
N GLU A 427 -38.84 -1.33 13.94
CA GLU A 427 -40.00 -1.25 13.01
C GLU A 427 -39.67 -1.40 11.51
N LEU A 428 -38.39 -1.47 11.09
CA LEU A 428 -38.03 -1.58 9.67
C LEU A 428 -36.87 -2.56 9.43
N GLN A 429 -37.02 -3.41 8.40
CA GLN A 429 -36.02 -4.38 7.90
C GLN A 429 -34.77 -3.71 7.28
N ASN A 430 -34.18 -2.73 7.96
CA ASN A 430 -33.06 -1.93 7.46
C ASN A 430 -31.78 -2.36 8.18
N PHE A 431 -31.14 -3.40 7.65
CA PHE A 431 -29.87 -3.91 8.17
C PHE A 431 -28.69 -3.09 7.62
N GLU A 432 -27.86 -2.58 8.52
CA GLU A 432 -26.57 -1.98 8.21
C GLU A 432 -25.55 -3.09 7.94
N THR A 433 -24.86 -3.01 6.79
CA THR A 433 -23.74 -3.89 6.42
C THR A 433 -22.41 -3.19 6.71
N ARG A 434 -21.26 -3.82 6.40
CA ARG A 434 -19.91 -3.32 6.80
C ARG A 434 -19.70 -3.24 8.31
N CYS A 435 -20.24 -4.21 9.05
CA CYS A 435 -20.02 -4.28 10.49
C CYS A 435 -18.54 -4.42 10.83
N HIS A 436 -18.08 -3.71 11.86
CA HIS A 436 -16.77 -3.94 12.45
C HIS A 436 -16.80 -5.24 13.24
N LEU A 437 -15.77 -6.06 13.08
CA LEU A 437 -15.64 -7.37 13.71
C LEU A 437 -14.35 -7.46 14.51
N LEU A 438 -14.42 -8.04 15.70
CA LEU A 438 -13.28 -8.40 16.54
C LEU A 438 -13.05 -9.91 16.45
N VAL A 439 -11.88 -10.32 15.98
CA VAL A 439 -11.43 -11.72 16.01
C VAL A 439 -10.55 -11.94 17.24
N GLN A 440 -10.83 -12.97 18.02
CA GLN A 440 -10.08 -13.36 19.22
C GLN A 440 -9.54 -14.79 19.09
N SER A 441 -8.41 -15.10 19.74
CA SER A 441 -7.92 -16.46 20.00
C SER A 441 -7.85 -16.64 21.51
N GLY A 442 -8.63 -17.58 22.05
CA GLY A 442 -8.90 -17.63 23.49
C GLY A 442 -9.60 -16.35 23.99
N HIS A 443 -8.95 -15.60 24.89
CA HIS A 443 -9.44 -14.32 25.45
C HIS A 443 -8.69 -13.09 24.91
N ARG A 444 -7.81 -13.26 23.92
CA ARG A 444 -6.98 -12.18 23.37
C ARG A 444 -7.57 -11.66 22.05
N PRO A 445 -7.79 -10.35 21.90
CA PRO A 445 -8.00 -9.72 20.59
C PRO A 445 -6.83 -10.00 19.66
N VAL A 446 -7.13 -10.57 18.49
CA VAL A 446 -6.14 -10.90 17.47
C VAL A 446 -6.22 -9.92 16.31
N ALA A 447 -7.43 -9.52 15.91
CA ALA A 447 -7.62 -8.52 14.87
C ALA A 447 -8.97 -7.81 14.97
N SER A 448 -9.05 -6.62 14.40
CA SER A 448 -10.29 -5.92 14.09
C SER A 448 -10.40 -5.80 12.58
N ILE A 449 -11.49 -6.29 11.99
CA ILE A 449 -11.73 -6.32 10.55
C ILE A 449 -13.10 -5.70 10.24
N VAL A 450 -13.36 -5.34 8.98
CA VAL A 450 -14.67 -4.85 8.54
C VAL A 450 -15.28 -5.89 7.62
N ALA A 451 -16.58 -6.14 7.78
CA ALA A 451 -17.33 -7.05 6.93
C ALA A 451 -17.79 -6.38 5.63
N ASP A 452 -16.84 -5.99 4.77
CA ASP A 452 -17.06 -5.21 3.54
C ASP A 452 -16.75 -5.96 2.22
N LEU A 453 -16.45 -7.26 2.30
CA LEU A 453 -16.25 -8.10 1.12
C LEU A 453 -17.60 -8.43 0.46
N PRO A 454 -17.63 -8.55 -0.88
CA PRO A 454 -18.87 -8.84 -1.61
C PRO A 454 -19.40 -10.26 -1.34
N ARG A 455 -20.67 -10.38 -0.95
CA ARG A 455 -21.44 -11.63 -0.72
C ARG A 455 -22.86 -11.52 -1.30
N PRO A 456 -23.00 -11.55 -2.64
CA PRO A 456 -24.29 -11.38 -3.32
C PRO A 456 -25.29 -12.51 -3.02
N ASP A 457 -24.80 -13.71 -2.68
CA ASP A 457 -25.59 -14.86 -2.24
C ASP A 457 -26.33 -14.59 -0.93
N VAL A 458 -25.64 -14.00 0.05
CA VAL A 458 -26.18 -13.61 1.36
C VAL A 458 -27.15 -12.45 1.24
N ALA A 459 -26.77 -11.44 0.44
CA ALA A 459 -27.60 -10.27 0.16
C ALA A 459 -28.96 -10.65 -0.44
N ALA A 460 -28.98 -11.62 -1.37
CA ALA A 460 -30.22 -12.13 -1.96
C ALA A 460 -31.08 -12.92 -0.95
N ALA A 461 -30.46 -13.69 -0.05
CA ALA A 461 -31.17 -14.50 0.94
C ALA A 461 -31.78 -13.66 2.09
N HIS A 462 -31.14 -12.55 2.47
CA HIS A 462 -31.54 -11.73 3.61
C HIS A 462 -32.07 -10.34 3.24
N SER A 463 -32.13 -9.99 1.95
CA SER A 463 -32.54 -8.67 1.44
C SER A 463 -31.72 -7.50 2.03
N ILE A 464 -30.38 -7.65 2.05
CA ILE A 464 -29.41 -6.67 2.59
C ILE A 464 -28.39 -6.23 1.51
N GLU A 465 -27.57 -5.20 1.77
CA GLU A 465 -26.53 -4.74 0.83
C GLU A 465 -25.48 -5.83 0.55
N GLY A 466 -24.98 -5.89 -0.69
CA GLY A 466 -24.05 -6.92 -1.18
C GLY A 466 -22.67 -6.99 -0.51
N ARG A 467 -22.31 -6.06 0.37
CA ARG A 467 -20.98 -5.97 1.03
C ARG A 467 -21.10 -6.25 2.53
N CYS A 468 -21.27 -7.51 2.87
CA CYS A 468 -21.43 -7.96 4.25
C CYS A 468 -20.44 -9.08 4.63
N GLY A 469 -19.54 -9.49 3.73
CA GLY A 469 -18.59 -10.58 3.95
C GLY A 469 -17.26 -10.12 4.56
N PHE A 470 -16.49 -11.05 5.14
CA PHE A 470 -15.13 -10.80 5.60
C PHE A 470 -14.23 -12.02 5.39
N SER A 471 -12.93 -11.77 5.32
CA SER A 471 -11.89 -12.79 5.34
C SER A 471 -10.72 -12.29 6.18
N PHE A 472 -10.27 -13.11 7.11
CA PHE A 472 -9.19 -12.80 8.03
C PHE A 472 -8.13 -13.89 7.98
N LEU A 473 -6.89 -13.49 7.76
CA LEU A 473 -5.75 -14.39 7.75
C LEU A 473 -5.11 -14.41 9.15
N ILE A 474 -4.89 -15.60 9.73
CA ILE A 474 -4.37 -15.76 11.10
C ILE A 474 -2.96 -15.14 11.22
N PRO A 475 -2.65 -14.31 12.21
CA PRO A 475 -1.32 -13.75 12.42
C PRO A 475 -0.24 -14.81 12.66
N HIS A 476 0.98 -14.55 12.17
CA HIS A 476 2.08 -15.50 12.19
C HIS A 476 2.48 -15.99 13.60
N ASP A 477 2.39 -15.13 14.60
CA ASP A 477 2.66 -15.47 16.02
C ASP A 477 1.65 -16.48 16.61
N LEU A 478 0.53 -16.69 15.92
CA LEU A 478 -0.47 -17.70 16.22
C LEU A 478 -0.42 -18.88 15.22
N ARG A 479 0.62 -18.95 14.38
CA ARG A 479 0.86 -20.07 13.46
C ARG A 479 2.04 -20.93 13.92
N ASP A 480 1.85 -21.60 15.05
CA ASP A 480 2.87 -22.42 15.70
C ASP A 480 2.86 -23.90 15.27
N GLY A 481 2.06 -24.23 14.25
CA GLY A 481 1.85 -25.61 13.80
C GLY A 481 0.91 -26.43 14.68
N THR A 482 0.14 -25.76 15.55
CA THR A 482 -0.91 -26.39 16.37
C THR A 482 -2.31 -25.94 15.94
N LYS A 483 -3.34 -26.68 16.38
CA LYS A 483 -4.75 -26.32 16.16
C LYS A 483 -5.17 -25.24 17.17
N GLN A 484 -5.61 -24.08 16.68
CA GLN A 484 -6.03 -22.95 17.52
C GLN A 484 -7.53 -22.64 17.38
N ILE A 485 -8.14 -22.13 18.45
CA ILE A 485 -9.57 -21.78 18.51
C ILE A 485 -9.75 -20.27 18.45
N PHE A 486 -10.56 -19.80 17.49
CA PHE A 486 -10.87 -18.40 17.28
C PHE A 486 -12.34 -18.08 17.52
N ARG A 487 -12.62 -16.89 18.06
CA ARG A 487 -13.97 -16.32 18.23
C ARG A 487 -14.12 -15.03 17.46
N VAL A 488 -15.31 -14.74 16.92
CA VAL A 488 -15.55 -13.52 16.13
C VAL A 488 -16.78 -12.78 16.66
N PHE A 489 -16.64 -11.48 16.95
CA PHE A 489 -17.68 -10.62 17.54
C PHE A 489 -17.95 -9.40 16.66
N VAL A 490 -19.18 -8.89 16.63
CA VAL A 490 -19.55 -7.62 16.00
C VAL A 490 -19.39 -6.48 16.99
N MET A 491 -18.75 -5.39 16.55
CA MET A 491 -18.42 -4.19 17.32
C MET A 491 -19.35 -3.02 16.93
N PRO A 492 -19.61 -2.07 17.85
CA PRO A 492 -19.15 -2.01 19.24
C PRO A 492 -19.93 -2.88 20.24
N GLU A 493 -21.03 -3.51 19.82
CA GLU A 493 -21.98 -4.18 20.70
C GLU A 493 -21.46 -5.51 21.31
N MET A 494 -20.30 -6.00 20.84
CA MET A 494 -19.62 -7.23 21.30
C MET A 494 -20.47 -8.50 21.17
N ILE A 495 -21.23 -8.62 20.09
CA ILE A 495 -22.14 -9.76 19.86
C ILE A 495 -21.41 -10.85 19.06
N GLU A 496 -21.31 -12.09 19.59
CA GLU A 496 -20.60 -13.20 18.94
C GLU A 496 -21.36 -13.74 17.71
N LEU A 497 -20.65 -13.99 16.60
CA LEU A 497 -21.25 -14.48 15.34
C LEU A 497 -21.61 -15.97 15.39
N LEU A 498 -22.62 -16.36 14.62
CA LEU A 498 -23.02 -17.77 14.50
C LEU A 498 -21.88 -18.59 13.86
N GLY A 499 -21.56 -19.76 14.41
CA GLY A 499 -20.41 -20.58 13.96
C GLY A 499 -19.08 -20.24 14.66
N SER A 500 -19.05 -19.19 15.49
CA SER A 500 -17.98 -18.94 16.46
C SER A 500 -18.27 -19.69 17.77
N PRO A 501 -17.28 -20.31 18.44
CA PRO A 501 -15.86 -20.42 18.05
C PRO A 501 -15.56 -21.43 16.92
N VAL A 502 -14.46 -21.22 16.18
CA VAL A 502 -13.94 -22.09 15.08
C VAL A 502 -12.50 -22.56 15.34
N THR A 503 -12.10 -23.76 14.89
CA THR A 503 -10.75 -24.35 15.10
C THR A 503 -9.93 -24.44 13.80
N ILE A 504 -8.68 -23.96 13.75
CA ILE A 504 -7.82 -23.91 12.54
C ILE A 504 -6.41 -24.51 12.75
N ASP A 505 -5.87 -25.22 11.74
CA ASP A 505 -4.50 -25.80 11.69
C ASP A 505 -3.49 -24.85 11.00
N THR A 506 -2.28 -24.70 11.55
CA THR A 506 -1.38 -23.57 11.23
C THR A 506 0.06 -23.93 10.78
N SER A 507 0.27 -25.10 10.17
CA SER A 507 1.60 -25.74 10.01
C SER A 507 2.48 -25.42 8.77
N LEU A 508 2.38 -24.29 8.03
CA LEU A 508 3.18 -24.03 6.79
C LEU A 508 3.77 -22.57 6.60
N ASN A 509 5.13 -22.47 6.61
CA ASN A 509 6.19 -21.52 6.06
C ASN A 509 6.16 -19.94 6.13
N ASP A 510 7.32 -19.30 6.46
CA ASP A 510 7.48 -17.91 7.01
C ASP A 510 8.54 -16.92 6.39
N ASP A 511 9.34 -17.22 5.35
CA ASP A 511 10.46 -16.30 4.99
C ASP A 511 10.09 -15.04 4.16
N ALA A 512 8.92 -14.99 3.52
CA ALA A 512 8.55 -13.90 2.61
C ALA A 512 8.00 -12.63 3.30
N GLU A 513 7.43 -12.73 4.50
CA GLU A 513 6.67 -11.64 5.13
C GLU A 513 7.52 -10.64 5.93
N ARG A 514 8.67 -11.06 6.49
CA ARG A 514 9.63 -10.15 7.14
C ARG A 514 10.17 -9.08 6.19
N ILE A 515 10.32 -9.43 4.92
CA ILE A 515 10.88 -8.57 3.87
C ILE A 515 9.87 -7.49 3.44
N VAL A 516 8.57 -7.82 3.45
CA VAL A 516 7.46 -6.90 3.11
C VAL A 516 7.28 -5.80 4.17
N ARG A 517 7.45 -6.13 5.47
CA ARG A 517 7.25 -5.15 6.56
C ARG A 517 8.24 -4.00 6.56
N LEU A 518 9.52 -4.28 6.38
CA LEU A 518 10.52 -3.21 6.30
C LEU A 518 10.26 -2.29 5.09
N ALA A 519 9.54 -2.78 4.06
CA ALA A 519 9.46 -2.22 2.71
C ALA A 519 8.47 -1.06 2.69
N LYS A 520 7.36 -1.28 3.40
CA LYS A 520 6.37 -0.28 3.76
C LYS A 520 6.97 0.87 4.58
N LEU A 521 7.96 0.60 5.44
CA LEU A 521 8.59 1.64 6.27
C LEU A 521 9.45 2.62 5.45
N VAL A 522 10.24 2.11 4.48
CA VAL A 522 11.07 2.93 3.59
C VAL A 522 10.20 3.73 2.60
N ASP A 523 9.13 3.10 2.13
CA ASP A 523 8.12 3.75 1.30
C ASP A 523 7.39 4.89 2.05
N GLN A 524 6.99 4.66 3.31
CA GLN A 524 6.38 5.70 4.16
C GLN A 524 7.30 6.91 4.37
N MET A 525 8.61 6.69 4.57
CA MET A 525 9.58 7.79 4.69
C MET A 525 9.73 8.57 3.37
N THR A 526 9.72 7.88 2.23
CA THR A 526 9.84 8.51 0.90
C THR A 526 8.59 9.32 0.55
N ARG A 527 7.41 8.81 0.93
CA ARG A 527 6.11 9.49 0.79
C ARG A 527 6.00 10.73 1.68
N TYR A 528 6.46 10.65 2.93
CA TYR A 528 6.45 11.79 3.84
C TYR A 528 7.28 12.96 3.29
N ILE A 529 8.45 12.69 2.74
CA ILE A 529 9.39 13.72 2.23
C ILE A 529 8.93 14.33 0.90
N SER A 530 8.32 13.53 0.02
CA SER A 530 7.79 14.01 -1.27
C SER A 530 6.62 14.96 -1.09
N LYS A 531 5.88 14.83 0.02
CA LYS A 531 4.71 15.65 0.35
C LYS A 531 5.08 17.02 0.94
N THR A 532 6.29 17.20 1.46
CA THR A 532 6.68 18.43 2.19
C THR A 532 7.53 19.43 1.39
N MET A 533 8.14 19.07 0.26
CA MET A 533 9.17 19.92 -0.38
C MET A 533 9.05 20.00 -1.91
N ALA A 534 8.13 20.84 -2.39
CA ALA A 534 7.94 21.11 -3.82
C ALA A 534 9.02 22.04 -4.42
N ASP A 535 9.54 23.03 -3.68
CA ASP A 535 10.21 24.19 -4.30
C ASP A 535 11.74 24.28 -4.19
N ASP A 536 12.44 23.43 -3.41
CA ASP A 536 13.88 23.61 -3.18
C ASP A 536 14.76 22.63 -3.98
N THR A 537 15.36 23.14 -5.05
CA THR A 537 16.21 22.36 -5.98
C THR A 537 17.56 21.98 -5.36
N PHE A 538 18.03 22.72 -4.33
CA PHE A 538 19.32 22.49 -3.69
C PHE A 538 19.27 21.32 -2.69
N LEU A 539 18.17 21.21 -1.92
CA LEU A 539 17.98 20.08 -1.01
C LEU A 539 17.76 18.75 -1.75
N LYS A 540 17.05 18.75 -2.89
CA LYS A 540 16.89 17.57 -3.75
C LYS A 540 18.25 16.97 -4.16
N SER A 541 19.24 17.80 -4.50
CA SER A 541 20.59 17.34 -4.86
C SER A 541 21.35 16.71 -3.68
N ARG A 542 21.25 17.28 -2.47
CA ARG A 542 21.93 16.74 -1.27
C ARG A 542 21.27 15.48 -0.73
N MET A 543 19.96 15.34 -0.93
CA MET A 543 19.21 14.13 -0.57
C MET A 543 19.50 12.97 -1.53
N GLN A 544 19.75 13.25 -2.81
CA GLN A 544 20.23 12.24 -3.77
C GLN A 544 21.61 11.69 -3.38
N GLU A 545 22.50 12.57 -2.91
CA GLU A 545 23.79 12.15 -2.35
C GLU A 545 23.62 11.37 -1.05
N ALA A 546 22.71 11.78 -0.16
CA ALA A 546 22.44 11.09 1.10
C ALA A 546 21.76 9.72 0.91
N ALA A 547 20.85 9.59 -0.06
CA ALA A 547 20.22 8.32 -0.43
C ALA A 547 21.24 7.35 -1.07
N ALA A 548 22.13 7.87 -1.94
CA ALA A 548 23.24 7.10 -2.49
C ALA A 548 24.24 6.66 -1.39
N LEU A 549 24.46 7.50 -0.37
CA LEU A 549 25.31 7.16 0.79
C LEU A 549 24.64 6.12 1.71
N ALA A 550 23.33 6.22 1.94
CA ALA A 550 22.56 5.26 2.74
C ALA A 550 22.48 3.88 2.06
N GLU A 551 22.35 3.84 0.73
CA GLU A 551 22.43 2.61 -0.08
C GLU A 551 23.80 1.93 -0.04
N ALA A 552 24.88 2.70 0.17
CA ALA A 552 26.23 2.17 0.30
C ALA A 552 26.54 1.55 1.68
N ILE A 553 25.74 1.87 2.70
CA ILE A 553 26.01 1.52 4.11
C ILE A 553 25.07 0.43 4.64
N ILE A 554 23.86 0.28 4.07
CA ILE A 554 22.88 -0.76 4.42
C ILE A 554 23.06 -1.95 3.46
N PRO A 555 23.18 -3.22 3.93
CA PRO A 555 23.22 -4.38 3.04
C PRO A 555 22.01 -4.32 2.10
N SER A 556 22.27 -4.22 0.80
CA SER A 556 21.31 -3.87 -0.25
C SER A 556 19.97 -4.57 -0.08
N ARG A 557 18.94 -3.81 0.26
CA ARG A 557 17.56 -4.27 0.13
C ARG A 557 17.26 -4.47 -1.35
N ALA A 558 16.77 -5.64 -1.74
CA ALA A 558 16.20 -5.81 -3.08
C ALA A 558 14.98 -4.88 -3.21
N LEU A 559 14.95 -4.07 -4.26
CA LEU A 559 13.75 -3.32 -4.63
C LEU A 559 12.70 -4.32 -5.07
N SER A 560 11.41 -4.06 -4.81
CA SER A 560 10.32 -4.91 -5.26
C SER A 560 9.07 -4.11 -5.59
N ILE A 561 8.12 -4.76 -6.27
CA ILE A 561 6.86 -4.14 -6.68
C ILE A 561 6.01 -3.69 -5.49
N ILE A 562 6.18 -4.28 -4.30
CA ILE A 562 5.45 -3.87 -3.08
C ILE A 562 6.04 -2.60 -2.45
N ASN A 563 7.31 -2.29 -2.70
CA ASN A 563 8.00 -1.08 -2.22
C ASN A 563 8.63 -0.29 -3.35
N TYR A 564 7.91 -0.19 -4.45
CA TYR A 564 8.41 0.40 -5.69
C TYR A 564 8.51 1.93 -5.63
N ILE A 565 7.90 2.62 -4.68
CA ILE A 565 7.92 4.10 -4.62
C ILE A 565 9.36 4.67 -4.56
N PRO A 566 10.26 4.21 -3.66
CA PRO A 566 11.68 4.58 -3.73
C PRO A 566 12.38 4.20 -5.05
N TRP A 567 11.93 3.14 -5.72
CA TRP A 567 12.42 2.77 -7.04
C TRP A 567 11.93 3.78 -8.09
N PHE A 568 10.64 4.14 -8.06
CA PHE A 568 9.99 5.08 -8.96
C PHE A 568 10.65 6.45 -8.88
N TYR A 569 10.85 7.03 -7.69
CA TYR A 569 11.47 8.36 -7.58
C TYR A 569 12.93 8.38 -8.07
N ARG A 570 13.71 7.33 -7.80
CA ARG A 570 15.08 7.20 -8.36
C ARG A 570 15.06 7.03 -9.87
N HIS A 571 14.11 6.25 -10.38
CA HIS A 571 13.94 6.04 -11.80
C HIS A 571 13.51 7.34 -12.50
N HIS A 572 12.48 8.01 -11.98
CA HIS A 572 11.97 9.30 -12.41
C HIS A 572 13.06 10.36 -12.48
N GLN A 573 13.83 10.52 -11.41
CA GLN A 573 14.95 11.44 -11.42
C GLN A 573 15.98 11.11 -12.52
N ALA A 574 16.34 9.83 -12.69
CA ALA A 574 17.25 9.41 -13.76
C ALA A 574 16.66 9.63 -15.16
N MET A 575 15.33 9.54 -15.31
CA MET A 575 14.61 9.87 -16.54
C MET A 575 14.65 11.39 -16.81
N SER A 576 14.26 12.21 -15.84
CA SER A 576 14.22 13.68 -15.98
C SER A 576 15.60 14.28 -16.25
N GLN A 577 16.69 13.69 -15.73
CA GLN A 577 18.06 14.11 -16.06
C GLN A 577 18.47 13.82 -17.51
N LYS A 578 17.85 12.84 -18.18
CA LYS A 578 18.13 12.49 -19.59
C LYS A 578 17.38 13.38 -20.57
N VAL A 579 16.38 14.13 -20.10
CA VAL A 579 15.60 15.05 -20.93
C VAL A 579 16.47 16.24 -21.33
N ARG A 580 16.71 16.38 -22.64
CA ARG A 580 17.19 17.64 -23.21
C ARG A 580 15.96 18.40 -23.67
N ALA A 581 15.82 19.67 -23.28
CA ALA A 581 14.73 20.52 -23.75
C ALA A 581 14.72 20.56 -25.28
N THR A 582 13.94 19.69 -25.92
CA THR A 582 13.84 19.61 -27.37
C THR A 582 12.71 20.53 -27.81
N ARG A 583 13.06 21.57 -28.59
CA ARG A 583 12.10 22.47 -29.25
C ARG A 583 11.73 22.01 -30.67
N HIS A 584 12.20 20.83 -31.09
CA HIS A 584 12.03 20.32 -32.45
C HIS A 584 11.48 18.88 -32.40
N GLY A 585 10.29 18.69 -32.95
CA GLY A 585 9.56 17.41 -32.99
C GLY A 585 8.15 17.60 -33.55
N PRO A 586 7.40 16.51 -33.81
CA PRO A 586 6.04 16.60 -34.33
C PRO A 586 5.08 17.22 -33.30
N LEU A 587 4.03 17.89 -33.78
CA LEU A 587 3.00 18.45 -32.88
C LEU A 587 2.19 17.30 -32.25
N ILE A 588 2.00 17.32 -30.93
CA ILE A 588 1.11 16.40 -30.21
C ILE A 588 -0.19 17.12 -29.87
N SER A 589 -1.33 16.54 -30.23
CA SER A 589 -2.64 16.97 -29.74
C SER A 589 -3.02 16.13 -28.52
N VAL A 590 -3.00 16.73 -27.34
CA VAL A 590 -3.51 16.11 -26.11
C VAL A 590 -5.02 16.31 -26.10
N VAL A 591 -5.77 15.21 -26.22
CA VAL A 591 -7.24 15.24 -26.28
C VAL A 591 -7.82 14.93 -24.90
N CYS A 592 -8.62 15.85 -24.37
CA CYS A 592 -9.15 15.77 -23.00
C CYS A 592 -10.66 16.05 -22.98
N PRO A 593 -11.50 15.00 -22.98
CA PRO A 593 -12.94 15.14 -22.79
C PRO A 593 -13.26 15.46 -21.32
N VAL A 594 -14.17 16.39 -21.09
CA VAL A 594 -14.50 16.94 -19.77
C VAL A 594 -16.00 16.75 -19.51
N TYR A 595 -16.34 16.08 -18.40
CA TYR A 595 -17.71 15.92 -17.96
C TYR A 595 -17.79 15.95 -16.43
N GLN A 596 -18.41 16.99 -15.89
CA GLN A 596 -18.61 17.18 -14.44
C GLN A 596 -17.33 16.95 -13.59
N PRO A 597 -16.20 17.60 -13.93
CA PRO A 597 -14.94 17.35 -13.25
C PRO A 597 -14.95 17.87 -11.81
N ALA A 598 -14.24 17.18 -10.91
CA ALA A 598 -13.82 17.77 -9.65
C ALA A 598 -12.78 18.87 -9.95
N LEU A 599 -13.11 20.14 -9.66
CA LEU A 599 -12.34 21.30 -10.13
C LEU A 599 -10.86 21.31 -9.70
N HIS A 600 -10.54 20.76 -8.51
CA HIS A 600 -9.16 20.68 -8.04
C HIS A 600 -8.34 19.65 -8.81
N HIS A 601 -8.92 18.46 -9.08
CA HIS A 601 -8.29 17.44 -9.92
C HIS A 601 -8.11 17.94 -11.35
N PHE A 602 -9.13 18.60 -11.91
CA PHE A 602 -9.04 19.13 -13.27
C PHE A 602 -8.00 20.23 -13.43
N ARG A 603 -7.87 21.11 -12.44
CA ARG A 603 -6.78 22.09 -12.42
C ARG A 603 -5.41 21.41 -12.41
N ALA A 604 -5.23 20.39 -11.56
CA ALA A 604 -3.97 19.63 -11.50
C ALA A 604 -3.67 18.89 -12.81
N ALA A 605 -4.70 18.30 -13.44
CA ALA A 605 -4.61 17.64 -14.73
C ALA A 605 -4.11 18.60 -15.83
N ILE A 606 -4.77 19.76 -16.00
CA ILE A 606 -4.32 20.79 -16.96
C ILE A 606 -2.89 21.24 -16.66
N GLN A 607 -2.58 21.51 -15.39
CA GLN A 607 -1.25 21.96 -14.99
C GLN A 607 -0.16 20.93 -15.34
N SER A 608 -0.43 19.63 -15.13
CA SER A 608 0.50 18.56 -15.48
C SER A 608 0.84 18.50 -16.97
N VAL A 609 -0.10 18.89 -17.84
CA VAL A 609 0.12 19.02 -19.29
C VAL A 609 0.93 20.28 -19.61
N LEU A 610 0.65 21.40 -18.94
CA LEU A 610 1.37 22.66 -19.17
C LEU A 610 2.84 22.59 -18.76
N ASP A 611 3.13 21.84 -17.69
CA ASP A 611 4.46 21.66 -17.13
C ASP A 611 5.34 20.69 -17.92
N GLN A 612 4.77 19.98 -18.91
CA GLN A 612 5.51 19.03 -19.74
C GLN A 612 6.80 19.62 -20.32
N THR A 613 7.90 18.89 -20.20
CA THR A 613 9.21 19.34 -20.72
C THR A 613 9.22 19.52 -22.24
N TYR A 614 8.46 18.68 -22.96
CA TYR A 614 8.20 18.86 -24.39
C TYR A 614 7.18 19.98 -24.62
N LYS A 615 7.55 21.01 -25.38
CA LYS A 615 6.73 22.23 -25.52
C LYS A 615 5.89 22.31 -26.81
N ASN A 616 6.10 21.42 -27.78
CA ASN A 616 5.36 21.43 -29.05
C ASN A 616 4.10 20.56 -28.99
N PHE A 617 3.14 20.99 -28.17
CA PHE A 617 1.82 20.35 -28.05
C PHE A 617 0.69 21.38 -28.14
N GLU A 618 -0.52 20.90 -28.42
CA GLU A 618 -1.77 21.60 -28.13
C GLU A 618 -2.61 20.76 -27.15
N LEU A 619 -3.32 21.41 -26.25
CA LEU A 619 -4.27 20.77 -25.32
C LEU A 619 -5.69 21.11 -25.76
N ILE A 620 -6.49 20.09 -26.08
CA ILE A 620 -7.85 20.25 -26.57
C ILE A 620 -8.80 19.79 -25.46
N LEU A 621 -9.48 20.76 -24.84
CA LEU A 621 -10.48 20.54 -23.81
C LEU A 621 -11.87 20.56 -24.47
N HIS A 622 -12.67 19.53 -24.23
CA HIS A 622 -14.03 19.44 -24.74
C HIS A 622 -15.04 19.21 -23.63
N ASP A 623 -15.88 20.21 -23.34
CA ASP A 623 -17.01 20.03 -22.42
C ASP A 623 -18.12 19.23 -23.10
N ASP A 624 -18.40 18.03 -22.57
CA ASP A 624 -19.45 17.14 -23.05
C ASP A 624 -20.80 17.44 -22.36
N GLY A 625 -21.19 18.71 -22.33
CA GLY A 625 -22.48 19.15 -21.76
C GLY A 625 -22.60 18.87 -20.26
N GLY A 626 -21.52 19.06 -19.48
CA GLY A 626 -21.48 18.76 -18.05
C GLY A 626 -22.29 19.74 -17.17
N GLN A 627 -22.76 20.85 -17.74
CA GLN A 627 -23.50 21.93 -17.07
C GLN A 627 -22.77 22.60 -15.90
N SER A 628 -21.44 22.43 -15.79
CA SER A 628 -20.62 23.11 -14.79
C SER A 628 -20.09 24.42 -15.37
N GLN A 629 -20.75 25.54 -15.03
CA GLN A 629 -20.29 26.86 -15.44
C GLN A 629 -18.87 27.15 -14.94
N GLU A 630 -18.54 26.70 -13.73
CA GLU A 630 -17.22 26.87 -13.13
C GLU A 630 -16.11 26.16 -13.92
N ALA A 631 -16.38 24.94 -14.42
CA ALA A 631 -15.43 24.22 -15.27
C ALA A 631 -15.25 24.92 -16.62
N ILE A 632 -16.34 25.40 -17.23
CA ILE A 632 -16.30 26.17 -18.49
C ILE A 632 -15.49 27.45 -18.31
N ASP A 633 -15.76 28.22 -17.26
CA ASP A 633 -15.04 29.45 -16.95
C ASP A 633 -13.55 29.19 -16.72
N MET A 634 -13.21 28.10 -16.03
CA MET A 634 -11.82 27.66 -15.85
C MET A 634 -11.15 27.34 -17.20
N MET A 635 -11.78 26.56 -18.06
CA MET A 635 -11.25 26.23 -19.39
C MET A 635 -11.01 27.48 -20.24
N MET A 636 -11.98 28.40 -20.25
CA MET A 636 -11.90 29.64 -21.02
C MET A 636 -10.81 30.58 -20.47
N ALA A 637 -10.67 30.67 -19.14
CA ALA A 637 -9.60 31.43 -18.50
C ALA A 637 -8.22 30.87 -18.84
N MET A 638 -8.05 29.54 -18.80
CA MET A 638 -6.79 28.89 -19.15
C MET A 638 -6.44 29.09 -20.63
N ALA A 639 -7.41 28.97 -21.53
CA ALA A 639 -7.21 29.24 -22.97
C ALA A 639 -6.88 30.70 -23.28
N ALA A 640 -7.32 31.64 -22.45
CA ALA A 640 -6.90 33.04 -22.56
C ALA A 640 -5.44 33.26 -22.10
N LEU A 641 -4.93 32.43 -21.19
CA LEU A 641 -3.57 32.52 -20.64
C LEU A 641 -2.52 31.78 -21.47
N ASP A 642 -2.88 30.65 -22.09
CA ASP A 642 -1.97 29.84 -22.91
C ASP A 642 -2.58 29.51 -24.27
N ASN A 643 -1.95 29.99 -25.34
CA ASN A 643 -2.42 29.85 -26.71
C ASN A 643 -2.37 28.40 -27.25
N ARG A 644 -1.76 27.47 -26.52
CA ARG A 644 -1.74 26.04 -26.84
C ARG A 644 -3.03 25.35 -26.42
N ILE A 645 -3.84 25.97 -25.56
CA ILE A 645 -5.11 25.40 -25.09
C ILE A 645 -6.24 25.81 -26.03
N ARG A 646 -7.07 24.84 -26.42
CA ARG A 646 -8.24 25.03 -27.27
C ARG A 646 -9.44 24.43 -26.58
N VAL A 647 -10.52 25.20 -26.49
CA VAL A 647 -11.75 24.80 -25.80
C VAL A 647 -12.87 24.66 -26.82
N THR A 648 -13.67 23.61 -26.68
CA THR A 648 -14.90 23.39 -27.42
C THR A 648 -15.99 22.90 -26.47
N LEU A 649 -17.24 23.21 -26.78
CA LEU A 649 -18.38 22.94 -25.90
C LEU A 649 -19.51 22.29 -26.70
N THR A 650 -20.28 21.40 -26.06
CA THR A 650 -21.58 20.92 -26.55
C THR A 650 -22.67 21.22 -25.52
N ALA A 651 -23.92 21.34 -26.00
CA ALA A 651 -25.06 21.60 -25.12
C ALA A 651 -25.58 20.34 -24.40
N GLU A 652 -25.30 19.16 -24.97
CA GLU A 652 -25.81 17.87 -24.50
C GLU A 652 -24.66 16.89 -24.38
N ASN A 653 -24.67 16.07 -23.33
CA ASN A 653 -23.78 14.93 -23.17
C ASN A 653 -24.07 13.89 -24.27
N LYS A 654 -23.03 13.55 -25.05
CA LYS A 654 -23.07 12.54 -26.11
C LYS A 654 -22.19 11.32 -25.83
N GLY A 655 -21.58 11.27 -24.66
CA GLY A 655 -20.75 10.17 -24.19
C GLY A 655 -19.28 10.35 -24.53
N ILE A 656 -18.44 9.59 -23.82
CA ILE A 656 -16.98 9.71 -23.85
C ILE A 656 -16.40 9.55 -25.25
N SER A 657 -16.93 8.62 -26.06
CA SER A 657 -16.47 8.43 -27.44
C SER A 657 -16.73 9.65 -28.33
N ASP A 658 -17.92 10.26 -28.25
CA ASP A 658 -18.27 11.43 -29.06
C ASP A 658 -17.45 12.65 -28.64
N ALA A 659 -17.36 12.90 -27.33
CA ALA A 659 -16.54 13.96 -26.75
C ALA A 659 -15.08 13.86 -27.20
N THR A 660 -14.48 12.68 -27.10
CA THR A 660 -13.11 12.43 -27.53
C THR A 660 -12.95 12.60 -29.04
N ASN A 661 -13.91 12.11 -29.85
CA ASN A 661 -13.90 12.28 -31.30
C ASN A 661 -13.97 13.75 -31.73
N ARG A 662 -14.70 14.60 -31.00
CA ARG A 662 -14.72 16.05 -31.27
C ARG A 662 -13.34 16.66 -31.10
N CYS A 663 -12.60 16.27 -30.06
CA CYS A 663 -11.20 16.66 -29.90
C CYS A 663 -10.34 16.19 -31.08
N ILE A 664 -10.46 14.91 -31.46
CA ILE A 664 -9.70 14.29 -32.57
C ILE A 664 -9.97 14.99 -33.92
N ASN A 665 -11.21 15.40 -34.16
CA ASN A 665 -11.61 16.07 -35.40
C ASN A 665 -10.95 17.44 -35.57
N ILE A 666 -10.73 18.15 -34.47
CA ILE A 666 -10.09 19.47 -34.49
C ILE A 666 -8.59 19.44 -34.22
N ALA A 667 -8.03 18.27 -33.88
CA ALA A 667 -6.61 18.03 -33.66
C ALA A 667 -5.77 18.36 -34.91
N ARG A 668 -4.67 19.08 -34.71
CA ARG A 668 -3.71 19.50 -35.75
C ARG A 668 -2.39 18.73 -35.65
N GLY A 669 -2.14 18.08 -34.51
CA GLY A 669 -0.94 17.29 -34.27
C GLY A 669 -0.85 16.07 -35.17
N ASP A 670 0.38 15.65 -35.44
CA ASP A 670 0.68 14.39 -36.13
C ASP A 670 0.35 13.18 -35.24
N TRP A 671 0.26 13.41 -33.93
CA TRP A 671 -0.01 12.42 -32.89
C TRP A 671 -1.13 12.89 -31.96
N ILE A 672 -1.97 11.95 -31.53
CA ILE A 672 -3.01 12.15 -30.53
C ILE A 672 -2.57 11.45 -29.24
N ALA A 673 -2.49 12.19 -28.14
CA ALA A 673 -2.32 11.66 -26.79
C ALA A 673 -3.67 11.69 -26.06
N PHE A 674 -4.13 10.52 -25.59
CA PHE A 674 -5.38 10.39 -24.85
C PHE A 674 -5.16 10.72 -23.37
N PHE A 675 -5.95 11.65 -22.82
CA PHE A 675 -5.76 12.16 -21.47
C PHE A 675 -7.10 12.45 -20.78
N ASP A 676 -7.33 11.83 -19.63
CA ASP A 676 -8.55 12.04 -18.87
C ASP A 676 -8.44 13.29 -17.98
N HIS A 677 -9.57 13.95 -17.73
CA HIS A 677 -9.60 15.28 -17.11
C HIS A 677 -9.28 15.29 -15.61
N ASP A 678 -9.11 14.15 -14.96
CA ASP A 678 -8.79 13.99 -13.54
C ASP A 678 -7.43 13.30 -13.30
N ASP A 679 -6.74 12.89 -14.36
CA ASP A 679 -5.46 12.19 -14.29
C ASP A 679 -4.26 13.15 -14.38
N LEU A 680 -3.06 12.63 -14.11
CA LEU A 680 -1.82 13.42 -14.18
C LEU A 680 -0.80 12.80 -15.14
N LEU A 681 -0.14 13.65 -15.92
CA LEU A 681 1.06 13.28 -16.66
C LEU A 681 2.31 13.50 -15.79
N VAL A 682 3.27 12.57 -15.88
CA VAL A 682 4.62 12.81 -15.38
C VAL A 682 5.27 13.94 -16.17
N ASP A 683 6.02 14.83 -15.52
CA ASP A 683 6.61 16.06 -16.08
C ASP A 683 7.37 15.88 -17.43
N CYS A 684 7.94 14.71 -17.67
CA CYS A 684 8.67 14.38 -18.89
C CYS A 684 7.92 13.44 -19.86
N ALA A 685 6.66 13.08 -19.58
CA ALA A 685 5.91 12.07 -20.32
C ALA A 685 5.92 12.28 -21.83
N LEU A 686 5.55 13.47 -22.31
CA LEU A 686 5.51 13.74 -23.75
C LEU A 686 6.90 13.69 -24.40
N ASP A 687 7.95 14.14 -23.72
CA ASP A 687 9.33 14.11 -24.23
C ASP A 687 9.85 12.66 -24.36
N ARG A 688 9.58 11.82 -23.34
CA ARG A 688 9.94 10.40 -23.33
C ARG A 688 9.22 9.62 -24.43
N MET A 689 7.92 9.90 -24.62
CA MET A 689 7.13 9.30 -25.69
C MET A 689 7.67 9.71 -27.08
N ILE A 690 7.87 11.01 -27.32
CA ILE A 690 8.40 11.49 -28.61
C ILE A 690 9.81 10.97 -28.90
N SER A 691 10.67 10.91 -27.88
CA SER A 691 12.04 10.39 -28.02
C SER A 691 12.09 8.92 -28.47
N SER A 692 10.99 8.18 -28.28
CA SER A 692 10.84 6.79 -28.69
C SER A 692 10.25 6.64 -30.10
N ILE A 693 9.83 7.73 -30.74
CA ILE A 693 9.32 7.72 -32.12
C ILE A 693 10.47 7.45 -33.09
N LYS A 694 10.25 6.43 -33.93
CA LYS A 694 11.04 6.16 -35.14
C LYS A 694 10.12 6.35 -36.36
N PRO A 695 10.65 6.53 -37.58
CA PRO A 695 9.84 6.82 -38.77
C PRO A 695 8.65 5.86 -39.00
N ASP A 696 8.79 4.60 -38.59
CA ASP A 696 7.79 3.55 -38.84
C ASP A 696 6.80 3.34 -37.69
N VAL A 697 6.96 4.04 -36.56
CA VAL A 697 6.08 3.88 -35.38
C VAL A 697 4.72 4.51 -35.65
N SER A 698 3.65 3.90 -35.13
CA SER A 698 2.28 4.39 -35.28
C SER A 698 1.46 4.37 -34.00
N ILE A 699 1.88 3.57 -33.01
CA ILE A 699 1.30 3.54 -31.67
C ILE A 699 2.47 3.49 -30.67
N LEU A 700 2.39 4.33 -29.64
CA LEU A 700 3.24 4.24 -28.46
C LEU A 700 2.36 4.10 -27.21
N TYR A 701 2.82 3.31 -26.25
CA TYR A 701 2.20 3.26 -24.93
C TYR A 701 3.26 3.20 -23.84
N SER A 702 2.94 3.74 -22.66
CA SER A 702 3.82 3.74 -21.49
C SER A 702 3.31 2.83 -20.37
N ASP A 703 4.11 2.65 -19.33
CA ASP A 703 3.61 2.19 -18.04
C ASP A 703 2.79 3.28 -17.34
N GLU A 704 1.99 2.86 -16.37
CA GLU A 704 1.13 3.73 -15.56
C GLU A 704 1.19 3.33 -14.08
N ASP A 705 0.67 4.20 -13.24
CA ASP A 705 0.48 3.98 -11.81
C ASP A 705 -0.86 4.57 -11.38
N LYS A 706 -1.39 4.12 -10.25
CA LYS A 706 -2.61 4.71 -9.68
C LYS A 706 -2.29 5.73 -8.62
N ILE A 707 -3.06 6.81 -8.60
CA ILE A 707 -2.98 7.88 -7.61
C ILE A 707 -4.31 8.03 -6.88
N ASP A 708 -4.27 8.17 -5.56
CA ASP A 708 -5.47 8.44 -4.75
C ASP A 708 -5.78 9.94 -4.60
N ASP A 709 -6.87 10.27 -3.91
CA ASP A 709 -7.30 11.65 -3.65
C ASP A 709 -6.30 12.44 -2.78
N ASP A 710 -5.43 11.76 -2.03
CA ASP A 710 -4.37 12.35 -1.21
C ASP A 710 -3.06 12.58 -1.99
N GLY A 711 -3.03 12.21 -3.28
CA GLY A 711 -1.87 12.31 -4.16
C GLY A 711 -0.86 11.18 -3.99
N CYS A 712 -1.21 10.08 -3.32
CA CYS A 712 -0.31 8.95 -3.08
C CYS A 712 -0.40 7.93 -4.22
N LEU A 713 0.77 7.51 -4.70
CA LEU A 713 0.92 6.42 -5.67
C LEU A 713 0.87 5.06 -4.98
N PHE A 714 0.22 4.05 -5.58
CA PHE A 714 0.03 2.76 -4.88
C PHE A 714 -0.10 1.49 -5.74
N ASP A 715 -0.25 1.54 -7.07
CA ASP A 715 -0.52 0.34 -7.89
C ASP A 715 0.10 0.45 -9.29
N PRO A 716 1.41 0.18 -9.42
CA PRO A 716 2.15 0.38 -10.67
C PRO A 716 1.90 -0.78 -11.64
N ALA A 717 1.49 -0.42 -12.85
CA ALA A 717 1.31 -1.34 -13.96
C ALA A 717 2.51 -1.25 -14.93
N LEU A 718 3.50 -2.11 -14.69
CA LEU A 718 4.69 -2.33 -15.53
C LEU A 718 4.36 -3.34 -16.65
N LYS A 719 4.21 -2.85 -17.86
CA LYS A 719 3.61 -3.55 -19.00
C LYS A 719 4.67 -4.33 -19.79
N PRO A 720 4.29 -5.40 -20.50
CA PRO A 720 5.21 -6.05 -21.43
C PRO A 720 5.38 -5.19 -22.69
N ASP A 721 6.36 -5.52 -23.52
CA ASP A 721 6.33 -5.12 -24.94
C ASP A 721 5.09 -5.76 -25.63
N TRP A 722 4.79 -5.30 -26.85
CA TRP A 722 3.55 -5.62 -27.58
C TRP A 722 3.17 -7.12 -27.54
N ASN A 723 1.96 -7.41 -27.06
CA ASN A 723 1.42 -8.76 -26.86
C ASN A 723 -0.04 -8.83 -27.27
N TYR A 724 -0.26 -9.16 -28.55
CA TYR A 724 -1.61 -9.23 -29.14
C TYR A 724 -2.54 -10.17 -28.36
N ARG A 725 -2.06 -11.37 -27.98
CA ARG A 725 -2.92 -12.35 -27.30
C ARG A 725 -3.35 -11.89 -25.91
N TYR A 726 -2.47 -11.18 -25.20
CA TYR A 726 -2.78 -10.57 -23.92
C TYR A 726 -3.78 -9.41 -24.06
N LEU A 727 -3.67 -8.61 -25.13
CA LEU A 727 -4.65 -7.55 -25.45
C LEU A 727 -6.07 -8.11 -25.64
N LEU A 728 -6.21 -9.34 -26.17
CA LEU A 728 -7.53 -9.98 -26.27
C LEU A 728 -8.09 -10.39 -24.90
N GLY A 729 -7.23 -10.63 -23.90
CA GLY A 729 -7.63 -11.00 -22.56
C GLY A 729 -7.86 -9.80 -21.63
N VAL A 730 -7.20 -8.67 -21.85
CA VAL A 730 -7.36 -7.44 -21.08
C VAL A 730 -6.76 -6.26 -21.82
N ASN A 731 -7.34 -5.06 -21.71
CA ASN A 731 -6.71 -3.84 -22.21
C ASN A 731 -5.51 -3.43 -21.32
N TYR A 732 -4.40 -4.15 -21.42
CA TYR A 732 -3.20 -3.86 -20.64
C TYR A 732 -2.44 -2.59 -21.12
N ILE A 733 -2.77 -2.07 -22.31
CA ILE A 733 -2.10 -0.91 -22.91
C ILE A 733 -2.54 0.37 -22.23
N ASN A 734 -3.85 0.58 -22.07
CA ASN A 734 -4.46 1.64 -21.28
C ASN A 734 -3.75 3.02 -21.45
N HIS A 735 -3.26 3.64 -20.38
CA HIS A 735 -2.64 4.97 -20.37
C HIS A 735 -1.11 4.90 -20.14
N LEU A 736 -0.30 5.88 -20.54
CA LEU A 736 -0.54 6.86 -21.59
C LEU A 736 -0.40 6.17 -22.94
N THR A 737 -1.40 6.33 -23.81
CA THR A 737 -1.32 5.88 -25.20
C THR A 737 -1.27 7.08 -26.14
N ILE A 738 -0.36 7.04 -27.11
CA ILE A 738 -0.26 8.02 -28.19
C ILE A 738 -0.33 7.31 -29.54
N ILE A 739 -1.25 7.75 -30.41
CA ILE A 739 -1.49 7.13 -31.72
C ILE A 739 -1.34 8.19 -32.82
N ARG A 740 -0.79 7.79 -33.96
CA ARG A 740 -0.74 8.65 -35.15
C ARG A 740 -2.14 9.13 -35.54
N THR A 741 -2.27 10.44 -35.76
CA THR A 741 -3.56 11.09 -36.07
C THR A 741 -4.23 10.53 -37.31
N ASP A 742 -3.45 10.26 -38.37
CA ASP A 742 -3.96 9.67 -39.62
C ASP A 742 -4.45 8.23 -39.41
N LEU A 743 -3.83 7.45 -38.53
CA LEU A 743 -4.29 6.11 -38.17
C LEU A 743 -5.62 6.16 -37.40
N VAL A 744 -5.74 7.01 -36.38
CA VAL A 744 -7.00 7.18 -35.61
C VAL A 744 -8.15 7.58 -36.54
N ARG A 745 -7.90 8.53 -37.45
CA ARG A 745 -8.88 8.96 -38.45
C ARG A 745 -9.21 7.87 -39.46
N LYS A 746 -8.22 7.09 -39.90
CA LYS A 746 -8.42 5.96 -40.84
C LYS A 746 -9.36 4.91 -40.27
N VAL A 747 -9.26 4.61 -38.97
CA VAL A 747 -10.15 3.63 -38.32
C VAL A 747 -11.49 4.21 -37.86
N GLY A 748 -11.70 5.52 -38.04
CA GLY A 748 -12.96 6.21 -37.74
C GLY A 748 -13.12 6.70 -36.30
N GLY A 749 -12.03 6.87 -35.54
CA GLY A 749 -12.09 7.35 -34.15
C GLY A 749 -12.71 6.33 -33.18
N LEU A 750 -13.22 6.80 -32.04
CA LEU A 750 -13.89 6.00 -31.02
C LEU A 750 -15.35 5.74 -31.41
N ARG A 751 -15.94 4.68 -30.87
CA ARG A 751 -17.29 4.22 -31.22
C ARG A 751 -18.17 4.15 -29.98
N SER A 752 -19.20 4.99 -29.91
CA SER A 752 -20.05 5.14 -28.71
C SER A 752 -20.77 3.86 -28.29
N GLU A 753 -20.99 2.91 -29.21
CA GLU A 753 -21.56 1.61 -28.85
C GLU A 753 -20.61 0.71 -28.03
N PHE A 754 -19.39 1.18 -27.73
CA PHE A 754 -18.39 0.56 -26.86
C PHE A 754 -18.02 1.45 -25.67
N ASP A 755 -18.78 2.50 -25.35
CA ASP A 755 -18.52 3.33 -24.15
C ASP A 755 -18.39 2.45 -22.89
N GLY A 756 -17.28 2.62 -22.17
CA GLY A 756 -16.77 1.74 -21.11
C GLY A 756 -15.53 0.93 -21.52
N ALA A 757 -15.34 0.63 -22.81
CA ALA A 757 -14.18 -0.06 -23.38
C ALA A 757 -13.82 0.48 -24.78
N GLN A 758 -14.14 1.76 -25.02
CA GLN A 758 -14.01 2.42 -26.32
C GLN A 758 -12.55 2.54 -26.78
N ASP A 759 -11.64 2.64 -25.84
CA ASP A 759 -10.19 2.66 -25.99
C ASP A 759 -9.66 1.28 -26.40
N HIS A 760 -10.17 0.20 -25.80
CA HIS A 760 -9.85 -1.18 -26.16
C HIS A 760 -10.30 -1.48 -27.60
N ASP A 761 -11.52 -1.08 -27.96
CA ASP A 761 -12.03 -1.20 -29.33
C ASP A 761 -11.18 -0.39 -30.34
N LEU A 762 -10.81 0.84 -30.01
CA LEU A 762 -9.97 1.67 -30.86
C LEU A 762 -8.60 1.02 -31.08
N LEU A 763 -7.95 0.54 -30.03
CA LEU A 763 -6.67 -0.16 -30.11
C LEU A 763 -6.76 -1.39 -31.00
N LEU A 764 -7.77 -2.24 -30.79
CA LEU A 764 -7.99 -3.44 -31.59
C LEU A 764 -8.14 -3.11 -33.09
N ARG A 765 -8.92 -2.07 -33.44
CA ARG A 765 -9.03 -1.61 -34.84
C ARG A 765 -7.75 -1.02 -35.39
N CYS A 766 -7.00 -0.26 -34.60
CA CYS A 766 -5.72 0.32 -35.02
C CYS A 766 -4.70 -0.77 -35.35
N VAL A 767 -4.59 -1.81 -34.53
CA VAL A 767 -3.62 -2.90 -34.73
C VAL A 767 -3.99 -3.84 -35.87
N GLU A 768 -5.24 -3.83 -36.34
CA GLU A 768 -5.63 -4.48 -37.61
C GLU A 768 -5.01 -3.79 -38.84
N GLN A 769 -4.66 -2.51 -38.73
CA GLN A 769 -4.22 -1.68 -39.87
C GLN A 769 -2.71 -1.56 -40.02
N ILE A 770 -1.94 -2.04 -39.04
CA ILE A 770 -0.50 -1.87 -38.98
C ILE A 770 0.20 -3.17 -38.59
N GLU A 771 1.48 -3.27 -38.95
CA GLU A 771 2.33 -4.36 -38.49
C GLU A 771 2.72 -4.18 -37.02
N ALA A 772 2.95 -5.31 -36.33
CA ALA A 772 3.29 -5.33 -34.91
C ALA A 772 4.56 -4.54 -34.54
N ASN A 773 5.53 -4.43 -35.46
CA ASN A 773 6.77 -3.66 -35.26
C ASN A 773 6.55 -2.13 -35.22
N ARG A 774 5.35 -1.65 -35.59
CA ARG A 774 4.94 -0.23 -35.54
C ARG A 774 4.33 0.16 -34.19
N ILE A 775 4.25 -0.77 -33.26
CA ILE A 775 3.75 -0.58 -31.90
C ILE A 775 4.94 -0.61 -30.94
N VAL A 776 5.14 0.45 -30.19
CA VAL A 776 6.31 0.61 -29.30
C VAL A 776 5.87 0.82 -27.87
N HIS A 777 6.42 0.01 -26.98
CA HIS A 777 6.31 0.20 -25.56
C HIS A 777 7.45 1.11 -25.05
N VAL A 778 7.10 2.11 -24.25
CA VAL A 778 8.02 2.95 -23.50
C VAL A 778 7.98 2.48 -22.03
N PRO A 779 8.95 1.66 -21.58
CA PRO A 779 8.93 0.96 -20.28
C PRO A 779 9.27 1.89 -19.11
N GLU A 780 8.45 2.93 -18.97
CA GLU A 780 8.57 4.01 -18.01
C GLU A 780 7.17 4.40 -17.52
N VAL A 781 7.03 4.62 -16.21
CA VAL A 781 5.77 5.11 -15.63
C VAL A 781 5.64 6.59 -15.98
N LEU A 782 4.74 6.92 -16.91
CA LEU A 782 4.56 8.27 -17.45
C LEU A 782 3.15 8.85 -17.23
N TYR A 783 2.26 8.08 -16.59
CA TYR A 783 0.86 8.42 -16.36
C TYR A 783 0.42 8.00 -14.96
N HIS A 784 -0.36 8.86 -14.31
CA HIS A 784 -0.97 8.58 -13.01
C HIS A 784 -2.50 8.61 -13.12
N TRP A 785 -3.09 7.41 -13.04
CA TRP A 785 -4.52 7.17 -13.18
C TRP A 785 -5.23 7.32 -11.83
N ARG A 786 -6.19 8.23 -11.74
CA ARG A 786 -6.84 8.57 -10.48
C ARG A 786 -7.88 7.54 -10.07
N ALA A 787 -7.72 7.01 -8.86
CA ALA A 787 -8.61 6.04 -8.24
C ALA A 787 -9.59 6.71 -7.26
N THR A 788 -10.66 7.31 -7.79
CA THR A 788 -11.78 7.85 -6.99
C THR A 788 -12.92 6.83 -6.82
N SER A 789 -13.77 7.00 -5.80
CA SER A 789 -14.91 6.11 -5.53
C SER A 789 -15.94 5.97 -6.67
N THR A 790 -15.95 6.93 -7.61
CA THR A 790 -16.81 6.96 -8.81
C THR A 790 -16.08 6.52 -10.09
N SER A 791 -14.75 6.38 -10.04
CA SER A 791 -13.89 5.99 -11.17
C SER A 791 -13.88 4.48 -11.41
N THR A 792 -13.71 4.08 -12.67
CA THR A 792 -13.49 2.68 -13.08
C THR A 792 -12.17 2.13 -12.51
N ALA A 793 -11.22 3.00 -12.16
CA ALA A 793 -9.95 2.67 -11.53
C ALA A 793 -10.08 2.06 -10.13
N ALA A 794 -11.13 2.43 -9.38
CA ALA A 794 -11.37 1.95 -8.02
C ALA A 794 -12.16 0.64 -7.95
N SER A 795 -13.04 0.38 -8.93
CA SER A 795 -13.71 -0.91 -9.08
C SER A 795 -14.40 -1.04 -10.45
N VAL A 796 -14.02 -2.05 -11.23
CA VAL A 796 -14.73 -2.43 -12.48
C VAL A 796 -16.09 -3.09 -12.17
N SER A 797 -16.24 -3.71 -10.99
CA SER A 797 -17.44 -4.49 -10.62
C SER A 797 -18.68 -3.64 -10.31
N THR A 798 -18.54 -2.32 -10.17
CA THR A 798 -19.65 -1.39 -9.93
C THR A 798 -20.37 -0.95 -11.21
N LYS A 799 -19.87 -1.31 -12.40
CA LYS A 799 -20.43 -0.89 -13.70
C LYS A 799 -20.50 -2.07 -14.69
N PRO A 800 -21.53 -2.94 -14.61
CA PRO A 800 -21.66 -4.13 -15.48
C PRO A 800 -21.58 -3.82 -16.99
N TYR A 801 -21.97 -2.62 -17.41
CA TYR A 801 -21.89 -2.20 -18.80
C TYR A 801 -20.44 -2.13 -19.33
N VAL A 802 -19.44 -1.81 -18.48
CA VAL A 802 -18.01 -1.76 -18.85
C VAL A 802 -17.51 -3.14 -19.24
N VAL A 803 -17.85 -4.15 -18.43
CA VAL A 803 -17.49 -5.54 -18.69
C VAL A 803 -18.12 -6.01 -20.00
N ALA A 804 -19.42 -5.72 -20.20
CA ALA A 804 -20.13 -6.05 -21.43
C ALA A 804 -19.55 -5.33 -22.67
N ALA A 805 -19.15 -4.06 -22.53
CA ALA A 805 -18.52 -3.29 -23.61
C ALA A 805 -17.19 -3.91 -24.05
N GLY A 806 -16.36 -4.37 -23.11
CA GLY A 806 -15.08 -5.01 -23.45
C GLY A 806 -15.25 -6.40 -24.06
N VAL A 807 -16.18 -7.22 -23.56
CA VAL A 807 -16.57 -8.49 -24.23
C VAL A 807 -17.00 -8.21 -25.66
N LYS A 808 -17.82 -7.18 -25.88
CA LYS A 808 -18.28 -6.74 -27.20
C LYS A 808 -17.11 -6.25 -28.07
N ALA A 809 -16.16 -5.50 -27.52
CA ALA A 809 -14.98 -4.99 -28.25
C ALA A 809 -14.13 -6.13 -28.81
N VAL A 810 -13.76 -7.09 -27.95
CA VAL A 810 -12.96 -8.27 -28.35
C VAL A 810 -13.74 -9.16 -29.32
N SER A 811 -15.03 -9.39 -29.07
CA SER A 811 -15.90 -10.16 -29.98
C SER A 811 -16.01 -9.49 -31.37
N SER A 812 -16.20 -8.17 -31.40
CA SER A 812 -16.31 -7.40 -32.64
C SER A 812 -15.01 -7.46 -33.45
N HIS A 813 -13.86 -7.38 -32.79
CA HIS A 813 -12.53 -7.53 -33.39
C HIS A 813 -12.31 -8.91 -34.01
N LEU A 814 -12.55 -9.97 -33.24
CA LEU A 814 -12.37 -11.33 -33.72
C LEU A 814 -13.38 -11.69 -34.84
N GLY A 815 -14.59 -11.11 -34.79
CA GLY A 815 -15.56 -11.16 -35.88
C GLY A 815 -15.05 -10.53 -37.18
N ARG A 816 -14.42 -9.34 -37.13
CA ARG A 816 -13.79 -8.72 -38.33
C ARG A 816 -12.64 -9.55 -38.89
N ARG A 817 -11.94 -10.30 -38.02
CA ARG A 817 -10.89 -11.25 -38.40
C ARG A 817 -11.42 -12.61 -38.87
N ASN A 818 -12.73 -12.82 -38.90
CA ASN A 818 -13.38 -14.09 -39.25
C ASN A 818 -12.95 -15.27 -38.37
N VAL A 819 -12.67 -15.03 -37.09
CA VAL A 819 -12.36 -16.09 -36.11
C VAL A 819 -13.65 -16.44 -35.36
N PRO A 820 -14.14 -17.69 -35.42
CA PRO A 820 -15.41 -18.08 -34.80
C PRO A 820 -15.21 -18.30 -33.28
N VAL A 821 -15.40 -17.23 -32.51
CA VAL A 821 -15.14 -17.23 -31.06
C VAL A 821 -16.39 -16.91 -30.23
N SER A 822 -16.42 -17.46 -29.03
CA SER A 822 -17.14 -16.89 -27.88
C SER A 822 -16.14 -16.11 -27.03
N VAL A 823 -16.57 -14.96 -26.52
CA VAL A 823 -15.78 -14.18 -25.56
C VAL A 823 -16.60 -14.01 -24.30
N GLU A 824 -16.01 -14.35 -23.17
CA GLU A 824 -16.64 -14.31 -21.86
C GLU A 824 -15.76 -13.57 -20.88
N SER A 825 -16.34 -12.83 -19.95
CA SER A 825 -15.58 -12.19 -18.87
C SER A 825 -15.40 -13.14 -17.70
N HIS A 826 -14.26 -13.09 -17.03
CA HIS A 826 -14.15 -13.60 -15.67
C HIS A 826 -15.17 -12.86 -14.77
N PRO A 827 -15.90 -13.57 -13.89
CA PRO A 827 -16.99 -12.97 -13.11
C PRO A 827 -16.57 -11.70 -12.36
N GLY A 828 -17.20 -10.57 -12.67
CA GLY A 828 -16.94 -9.29 -12.00
C GLY A 828 -15.67 -8.55 -12.44
N HIS A 829 -14.97 -9.00 -13.49
CA HIS A 829 -13.71 -8.41 -13.95
C HIS A 829 -13.71 -8.08 -15.45
N SER A 830 -12.96 -7.05 -15.85
CA SER A 830 -12.61 -6.75 -17.25
C SER A 830 -11.46 -7.62 -17.75
N LEU A 831 -11.56 -8.92 -17.49
CA LEU A 831 -10.62 -9.95 -17.95
C LEU A 831 -11.41 -10.93 -18.79
N TYR A 832 -10.93 -11.27 -19.98
CA TYR A 832 -11.70 -11.97 -21.01
C TYR A 832 -11.07 -13.31 -21.38
N ARG A 833 -11.89 -14.35 -21.37
CA ARG A 833 -11.59 -15.65 -21.95
C ARG A 833 -12.11 -15.67 -23.39
N VAL A 834 -11.28 -16.15 -24.30
CA VAL A 834 -11.61 -16.32 -25.72
C VAL A 834 -11.63 -17.81 -26.02
N THR A 835 -12.76 -18.31 -26.49
CA THR A 835 -12.97 -19.73 -26.80
C THR A 835 -13.34 -19.86 -28.26
N VAL A 836 -12.65 -20.72 -29.02
CA VAL A 836 -12.97 -20.96 -30.44
C VAL A 836 -13.96 -22.12 -30.57
N THR A 837 -15.08 -21.93 -31.27
CA THR A 837 -16.07 -22.99 -31.50
C THR A 837 -16.70 -22.90 -32.89
N PRO A 838 -16.76 -24.00 -33.69
CA PRO A 838 -16.19 -25.32 -33.42
C PRO A 838 -14.68 -25.37 -33.68
N ILE A 839 -13.98 -26.27 -32.99
CA ILE A 839 -12.59 -26.62 -33.32
C ILE A 839 -12.58 -27.70 -34.41
N PHE A 840 -11.65 -27.59 -35.35
CA PHE A 840 -11.50 -28.57 -36.43
C PHE A 840 -10.88 -29.87 -35.90
N LYS A 841 -11.23 -30.99 -36.54
CA LYS A 841 -10.62 -32.27 -36.24
C LYS A 841 -9.15 -32.30 -36.68
N ALA A 842 -8.24 -32.01 -35.75
CA ALA A 842 -6.80 -32.02 -35.97
C ALA A 842 -6.17 -33.44 -35.98
N SER A 843 -5.07 -33.60 -36.72
CA SER A 843 -4.15 -34.74 -36.60
C SER A 843 -3.03 -34.42 -35.63
N VAL A 844 -2.95 -35.14 -34.51
CA VAL A 844 -2.04 -34.83 -33.40
C VAL A 844 -1.25 -36.08 -33.00
N ALA A 845 0.08 -35.92 -32.88
CA ALA A 845 0.95 -36.93 -32.31
C ALA A 845 1.45 -36.50 -30.92
N VAL A 846 1.16 -37.28 -29.88
CA VAL A 846 1.66 -37.07 -28.51
C VAL A 846 2.89 -37.95 -28.30
N ILE A 847 4.03 -37.32 -28.08
CA ILE A 847 5.35 -37.95 -27.95
C ILE A 847 5.70 -38.06 -26.47
N ILE A 848 5.84 -39.29 -25.98
CA ILE A 848 6.06 -39.58 -24.55
C ILE A 848 7.27 -40.51 -24.40
N PRO A 849 8.46 -39.97 -24.07
CA PRO A 849 9.60 -40.77 -23.65
C PRO A 849 9.38 -41.35 -22.25
N PHE A 850 9.76 -42.61 -22.02
CA PHE A 850 9.71 -43.22 -20.69
C PHE A 850 10.88 -44.18 -20.47
N ARG A 851 11.22 -44.38 -19.19
CA ARG A 851 12.14 -45.42 -18.71
C ARG A 851 11.67 -45.90 -17.35
N ASP A 852 11.30 -47.17 -17.29
CA ASP A 852 10.67 -47.77 -16.10
C ASP A 852 9.46 -46.91 -15.62
N GLN A 853 9.14 -46.92 -14.31
CA GLN A 853 8.04 -46.14 -13.72
C GLN A 853 6.69 -46.30 -14.43
N ILE A 854 6.37 -47.56 -14.70
CA ILE A 854 5.25 -47.95 -15.54
C ILE A 854 3.92 -47.43 -15.03
N GLY A 855 3.72 -47.35 -13.70
CA GLY A 855 2.49 -46.79 -13.14
C GLY A 855 2.22 -45.33 -13.57
N SER A 856 3.24 -44.47 -13.61
CA SER A 856 3.10 -43.08 -14.08
C SER A 856 2.86 -43.04 -15.58
N THR A 857 3.66 -43.78 -16.35
CA THR A 857 3.55 -43.83 -17.82
C THR A 857 2.19 -44.36 -18.27
N GLU A 858 1.70 -45.44 -17.66
CA GLU A 858 0.39 -46.03 -17.95
C GLU A 858 -0.73 -45.06 -17.62
N ARG A 859 -0.66 -44.38 -16.46
CA ARG A 859 -1.62 -43.33 -16.09
C ARG A 859 -1.62 -42.20 -17.11
N CYS A 860 -0.45 -41.66 -17.47
CA CYS A 860 -0.31 -40.59 -18.46
C CYS A 860 -0.97 -40.97 -19.80
N VAL A 861 -0.57 -42.12 -20.38
CA VAL A 861 -1.12 -42.61 -21.65
C VAL A 861 -2.63 -42.85 -21.58
N THR A 862 -3.11 -43.45 -20.49
CA THR A 862 -4.54 -43.71 -20.30
C THR A 862 -5.34 -42.41 -20.24
N GLN A 863 -4.86 -41.40 -19.51
CA GLN A 863 -5.53 -40.09 -19.44
C GLN A 863 -5.56 -39.40 -20.80
N VAL A 864 -4.45 -39.41 -21.55
CA VAL A 864 -4.39 -38.84 -22.90
C VAL A 864 -5.39 -39.53 -23.83
N ILE A 865 -5.47 -40.86 -23.84
CA ILE A 865 -6.44 -41.61 -24.66
C ILE A 865 -7.88 -41.27 -24.24
N LYS A 866 -8.15 -41.25 -22.94
CA LYS A 866 -9.49 -41.03 -22.38
C LYS A 866 -10.02 -39.63 -22.69
N HIS A 867 -9.19 -38.61 -22.48
CA HIS A 867 -9.57 -37.20 -22.57
C HIS A 867 -9.33 -36.59 -23.97
N THR A 868 -9.00 -37.41 -24.98
CA THR A 868 -8.81 -36.94 -26.36
C THR A 868 -9.72 -37.70 -27.32
N THR A 869 -10.96 -37.24 -27.46
CA THR A 869 -12.01 -37.96 -28.20
C THR A 869 -12.28 -37.40 -29.59
N ASN A 870 -12.06 -36.10 -29.81
CA ASN A 870 -12.46 -35.39 -31.04
C ASN A 870 -11.36 -35.26 -32.10
N HIS A 871 -10.15 -35.77 -31.85
CA HIS A 871 -8.99 -35.61 -32.74
C HIS A 871 -8.46 -36.95 -33.26
N ASN A 872 -7.72 -36.90 -34.37
CA ASN A 872 -6.94 -38.05 -34.84
C ASN A 872 -5.67 -38.14 -34.00
N LEU A 873 -5.71 -38.94 -32.94
CA LEU A 873 -4.63 -39.10 -31.98
C LEU A 873 -3.70 -40.26 -32.36
N THR A 874 -2.41 -39.98 -32.40
CA THR A 874 -1.32 -40.97 -32.36
C THR A 874 -0.48 -40.72 -31.13
N ILE A 875 -0.18 -41.75 -30.33
CA ILE A 875 0.76 -41.66 -29.21
C ILE A 875 2.03 -42.39 -29.61
N VAL A 876 3.15 -41.68 -29.64
CA VAL A 876 4.48 -42.25 -29.89
C VAL A 876 5.17 -42.41 -28.54
N LEU A 877 5.17 -43.64 -28.01
CA LEU A 877 5.85 -43.99 -26.77
C LEU A 877 7.29 -44.42 -27.08
N ILE A 878 8.27 -43.78 -26.45
CA ILE A 878 9.68 -44.12 -26.64
C ILE A 878 10.23 -44.77 -25.38
N ASN A 879 10.48 -46.07 -25.47
CA ASN A 879 11.09 -46.85 -24.40
C ASN A 879 12.61 -46.63 -24.41
N ASN A 880 13.13 -45.89 -23.43
CA ASN A 880 14.58 -45.71 -23.25
C ASN A 880 15.15 -46.82 -22.36
N ASN A 881 15.29 -48.02 -22.92
CA ASN A 881 15.97 -49.15 -22.28
C ASN A 881 15.41 -49.51 -20.88
N SER A 882 14.08 -49.59 -20.75
CA SER A 882 13.43 -50.07 -19.52
C SER A 882 13.81 -51.53 -19.25
N SER A 883 14.00 -51.88 -17.98
CA SER A 883 14.54 -53.19 -17.57
C SER A 883 13.60 -53.99 -16.66
N SER A 884 12.51 -53.37 -16.19
CA SER A 884 11.58 -53.99 -15.27
C SER A 884 10.65 -55.03 -15.95
N ALA A 885 10.17 -56.02 -15.19
CA ALA A 885 9.22 -57.01 -15.68
C ALA A 885 7.88 -56.37 -16.05
N GLU A 886 7.46 -55.37 -15.26
CA GLU A 886 6.28 -54.55 -15.50
C GLU A 886 6.39 -53.80 -16.83
N ALA A 887 7.58 -53.30 -17.18
CA ALA A 887 7.82 -52.61 -18.45
C ALA A 887 7.59 -53.52 -19.65
N THR A 888 8.05 -54.78 -19.56
CA THR A 888 7.85 -55.78 -20.62
C THR A 888 6.36 -56.08 -20.84
N ILE A 889 5.59 -56.21 -19.75
CA ILE A 889 4.14 -56.44 -19.81
C ILE A 889 3.43 -55.23 -20.43
N PHE A 890 3.74 -54.03 -19.94
CA PHE A 890 3.15 -52.77 -20.40
C PHE A 890 3.43 -52.51 -21.89
N ILE A 891 4.68 -52.69 -22.33
CA ILE A 891 5.05 -52.53 -23.75
C ILE A 891 4.26 -53.49 -24.63
N LYS A 892 4.12 -54.75 -24.22
CA LYS A 892 3.33 -55.75 -24.96
C LYS A 892 1.85 -55.35 -25.04
N GLN A 893 1.27 -54.84 -23.95
CA GLN A 893 -0.10 -54.35 -23.92
C GLN A 893 -0.28 -53.13 -24.84
N MET A 894 0.60 -52.12 -24.72
CA MET A 894 0.52 -50.88 -25.47
C MET A 894 0.76 -51.08 -26.98
N ARG A 895 1.61 -52.02 -27.39
CA ARG A 895 1.78 -52.40 -28.81
C ARG A 895 0.50 -52.89 -29.48
N SER A 896 -0.47 -53.38 -28.70
CA SER A 896 -1.77 -53.83 -29.24
C SER A 896 -2.78 -52.70 -29.39
N HIS A 897 -2.50 -51.52 -28.83
CA HIS A 897 -3.44 -50.39 -28.84
C HIS A 897 -3.36 -49.63 -30.18
N LYS A 898 -4.50 -49.47 -30.87
CA LYS A 898 -4.56 -48.93 -32.25
C LYS A 898 -3.99 -47.52 -32.43
N ASN A 899 -3.96 -46.71 -31.36
CA ASN A 899 -3.48 -45.33 -31.38
C ASN A 899 -2.04 -45.21 -30.89
N VAL A 900 -1.36 -46.32 -30.56
CA VAL A 900 -0.04 -46.28 -29.90
C VAL A 900 1.03 -46.89 -30.82
N ILE A 901 2.13 -46.16 -31.00
CA ILE A 901 3.34 -46.60 -31.66
C ILE A 901 4.43 -46.65 -30.59
N ILE A 902 5.16 -47.77 -30.49
CA ILE A 902 6.29 -47.91 -29.57
C ILE A 902 7.61 -47.96 -30.33
N ILE A 903 8.53 -47.09 -29.94
CA ILE A 903 9.91 -47.06 -30.42
C ILE A 903 10.81 -47.52 -29.27
N ASP A 904 11.59 -48.58 -29.49
CA ASP A 904 12.63 -49.01 -28.54
C ASP A 904 13.93 -48.26 -28.87
N TYR A 905 14.46 -47.55 -27.88
CA TYR A 905 15.70 -46.77 -28.00
C TYR A 905 16.74 -47.32 -27.03
N GLU A 906 17.67 -48.11 -27.56
CA GLU A 906 18.67 -48.87 -26.80
C GLU A 906 20.01 -48.11 -26.62
N GLN A 907 19.99 -46.79 -26.69
CA GLN A 907 21.17 -45.93 -26.49
C GLN A 907 21.05 -45.12 -25.19
N GLU A 908 22.15 -44.47 -24.80
CA GLU A 908 22.16 -43.54 -23.66
C GLU A 908 21.10 -42.44 -23.82
N PHE A 909 20.47 -42.07 -22.70
CA PHE A 909 19.38 -41.10 -22.69
C PHE A 909 19.82 -39.75 -23.27
N ASN A 910 19.13 -39.34 -24.32
CA ASN A 910 19.26 -38.04 -24.96
C ASN A 910 17.85 -37.55 -25.29
N TYR A 911 17.35 -36.62 -24.49
CA TYR A 911 15.97 -36.13 -24.61
C TYR A 911 15.72 -35.53 -25.99
N SER A 912 16.66 -34.70 -26.46
CA SER A 912 16.58 -34.06 -27.77
C SER A 912 16.54 -35.07 -28.92
N LYS A 913 17.42 -36.08 -28.89
CA LYS A 913 17.51 -37.11 -29.94
C LYS A 913 16.28 -38.01 -29.99
N ILE A 914 15.81 -38.44 -28.82
CA ILE A 914 14.62 -39.31 -28.72
C ILE A 914 13.39 -38.61 -29.27
N ASN A 915 13.19 -37.34 -28.92
CA ASN A 915 12.07 -36.56 -29.44
C ASN A 915 12.18 -36.28 -30.94
N ASN A 916 13.38 -35.97 -31.46
CA ASN A 916 13.59 -35.83 -32.90
C ASN A 916 13.23 -37.10 -33.66
N LEU A 917 13.73 -38.27 -33.20
CA LEU A 917 13.44 -39.56 -33.81
C LEU A 917 11.93 -39.86 -33.80
N ALA A 918 11.24 -39.56 -32.71
CA ALA A 918 9.80 -39.77 -32.61
C ALA A 918 9.02 -38.93 -33.64
N VAL A 919 9.41 -37.67 -33.86
CA VAL A 919 8.77 -36.80 -34.87
C VAL A 919 8.95 -37.33 -36.29
N GLU A 920 10.07 -38.01 -36.59
CA GLU A 920 10.31 -38.63 -37.91
C GLU A 920 9.34 -39.80 -38.19
N THR A 921 8.75 -40.41 -37.16
CA THR A 921 7.83 -41.55 -37.30
C THR A 921 6.37 -41.17 -37.52
N THR A 922 6.04 -39.87 -37.51
CA THR A 922 4.68 -39.39 -37.64
C THR A 922 4.56 -38.26 -38.65
N GLU A 923 3.44 -38.26 -39.37
CA GLU A 923 3.05 -37.20 -40.31
C GLU A 923 1.93 -36.32 -39.76
N SER A 924 1.62 -36.40 -38.45
CA SER A 924 0.62 -35.54 -37.83
C SER A 924 0.97 -34.05 -37.98
N ASP A 925 -0.05 -33.22 -38.24
CA ASP A 925 0.11 -31.78 -38.44
C ASP A 925 0.64 -31.08 -37.18
N TYR A 926 0.26 -31.60 -36.01
CA TYR A 926 0.63 -31.09 -34.70
C TYR A 926 1.32 -32.16 -33.86
N ILE A 927 2.35 -31.73 -33.12
CA ILE A 927 3.12 -32.56 -32.20
C ILE A 927 2.90 -32.03 -30.79
N VAL A 928 2.67 -32.90 -29.83
CA VAL A 928 2.71 -32.58 -28.40
C VAL A 928 3.87 -33.34 -27.78
N PHE A 929 4.91 -32.63 -27.35
CA PHE A 929 5.94 -33.22 -26.48
C PHE A 929 5.38 -33.29 -25.08
N MET A 930 5.40 -34.46 -24.44
CA MET A 930 4.84 -34.66 -23.10
C MET A 930 5.71 -35.59 -22.26
N ASN A 931 5.99 -35.22 -21.02
CA ASN A 931 6.66 -36.10 -20.07
C ASN A 931 5.71 -37.20 -19.58
N ASN A 932 6.25 -38.37 -19.22
CA ASN A 932 5.47 -39.53 -18.77
C ASN A 932 4.86 -39.38 -17.35
N ASP A 933 5.18 -38.30 -16.65
CA ASP A 933 4.72 -37.94 -15.30
C ASP A 933 3.83 -36.68 -15.27
N LEU A 934 3.28 -36.28 -16.44
CA LEU A 934 2.27 -35.23 -16.57
C LEU A 934 0.88 -35.85 -16.85
N PHE A 935 -0.12 -35.37 -16.12
CA PHE A 935 -1.48 -35.92 -16.15
C PHE A 935 -2.50 -34.85 -16.57
N VAL A 936 -3.12 -35.07 -17.73
CA VAL A 936 -4.27 -34.30 -18.22
C VAL A 936 -5.56 -34.82 -17.57
N ASN A 937 -6.50 -33.94 -17.25
CA ASN A 937 -7.77 -34.33 -16.60
C ASN A 937 -9.03 -33.79 -17.30
N ASP A 938 -8.88 -32.79 -18.18
CA ASP A 938 -10.00 -32.12 -18.86
C ASP A 938 -10.18 -32.66 -20.29
N ASP A 939 -11.44 -32.87 -20.71
CA ASP A 939 -11.77 -33.42 -22.03
C ASP A 939 -11.45 -32.48 -23.21
N ASP A 940 -11.28 -31.18 -22.92
CA ASP A 940 -11.01 -30.10 -23.88
C ASP A 940 -9.55 -29.59 -23.80
N TRP A 941 -8.64 -30.32 -23.13
CA TRP A 941 -7.25 -29.89 -22.94
C TRP A 941 -6.53 -29.58 -24.26
N LEU A 942 -6.70 -30.45 -25.25
CA LEU A 942 -6.05 -30.32 -26.56
C LEU A 942 -6.73 -29.26 -27.42
N ASP A 943 -8.05 -29.17 -27.33
CA ASP A 943 -8.88 -28.14 -27.94
C ASP A 943 -8.43 -26.74 -27.45
N THR A 944 -8.22 -26.59 -26.15
CA THR A 944 -7.72 -25.37 -25.48
C THR A 944 -6.33 -24.96 -25.98
N MET A 945 -5.45 -25.92 -26.28
CA MET A 945 -4.14 -25.60 -26.87
C MET A 945 -4.23 -25.28 -28.37
N LEU A 946 -5.05 -26.02 -29.13
CA LEU A 946 -5.22 -25.86 -30.57
C LEU A 946 -5.91 -24.54 -30.94
N GLN A 947 -6.85 -24.06 -30.11
CA GLN A 947 -7.55 -22.80 -30.39
C GLN A 947 -6.60 -21.60 -30.46
N GLU A 948 -5.50 -21.60 -29.70
CA GLU A 948 -4.53 -20.49 -29.73
C GLU A 948 -3.87 -20.36 -31.10
N ILE A 949 -3.73 -21.48 -31.82
CA ILE A 949 -3.24 -21.54 -33.19
C ILE A 949 -4.31 -21.07 -34.20
N LEU A 950 -5.59 -21.21 -33.87
CA LEU A 950 -6.71 -20.74 -34.69
C LEU A 950 -6.96 -19.23 -34.53
N ILE A 951 -6.73 -18.70 -33.32
CA ILE A 951 -6.83 -17.26 -33.03
C ILE A 951 -5.75 -16.49 -33.81
N ASP A 952 -4.55 -17.06 -33.92
CA ASP A 952 -3.42 -16.47 -34.63
C ASP A 952 -2.59 -17.55 -35.33
N ASP A 953 -2.64 -17.56 -36.66
CA ASP A 953 -1.95 -18.55 -37.48
C ASP A 953 -0.42 -18.47 -37.39
N THR A 954 0.11 -17.35 -36.90
CA THR A 954 1.55 -17.15 -36.62
C THR A 954 2.02 -17.82 -35.31
N VAL A 955 1.14 -18.48 -34.56
CA VAL A 955 1.52 -19.28 -33.39
C VAL A 955 2.20 -20.58 -33.83
N GLY A 956 3.44 -20.76 -33.37
CA GLY A 956 4.26 -21.94 -33.65
C GLY A 956 4.23 -22.98 -32.54
N ALA A 957 4.10 -22.55 -31.28
CA ALA A 957 4.04 -23.43 -30.11
C ALA A 957 3.11 -22.91 -29.01
N VAL A 958 2.53 -23.81 -28.23
CA VAL A 958 1.62 -23.54 -27.11
C VAL A 958 1.99 -24.41 -25.91
N GLY A 959 2.02 -23.82 -24.71
CA GLY A 959 2.17 -24.51 -23.43
C GLY A 959 1.00 -24.22 -22.48
N GLY A 960 0.91 -24.97 -21.37
CA GLY A 960 -0.14 -24.85 -20.36
C GLY A 960 0.33 -24.29 -19.01
N LYS A 961 -0.56 -24.33 -18.03
CA LYS A 961 -0.26 -24.12 -16.61
C LYS A 961 -0.11 -25.47 -15.92
N PHE A 962 1.07 -25.73 -15.35
CA PHE A 962 1.35 -27.00 -14.68
C PHE A 962 1.45 -26.81 -13.18
N LEU A 963 0.87 -27.73 -12.43
CA LEU A 963 0.84 -27.72 -10.97
C LEU A 963 1.71 -28.85 -10.41
N TYR A 964 2.38 -28.55 -9.30
CA TYR A 964 2.91 -29.57 -8.41
C TYR A 964 1.77 -30.33 -7.72
N GLN A 965 2.08 -31.49 -7.14
CA GLN A 965 1.12 -32.31 -6.37
C GLN A 965 0.42 -31.54 -5.24
N ASN A 966 1.09 -30.55 -4.65
CA ASN A 966 0.53 -29.70 -3.59
C ASN A 966 -0.34 -28.55 -4.12
N ARG A 967 -0.75 -28.58 -5.40
CA ARG A 967 -1.58 -27.57 -6.07
C ARG A 967 -0.94 -26.17 -6.14
N THR A 968 0.38 -26.09 -6.03
CA THR A 968 1.13 -24.86 -6.35
C THR A 968 1.60 -24.88 -7.80
N VAL A 969 1.73 -23.71 -8.40
CA VAL A 969 2.16 -23.54 -9.79
C VAL A 969 3.62 -23.96 -9.93
N GLN A 970 3.91 -24.77 -10.93
CA GLN A 970 5.27 -25.15 -11.37
C GLN A 970 5.65 -24.42 -12.64
N HIS A 971 4.71 -24.26 -13.57
CA HIS A 971 4.96 -23.62 -14.85
C HIS A 971 3.71 -22.84 -15.29
N CYS A 972 3.92 -21.63 -15.76
CA CYS A 972 2.92 -20.86 -16.48
C CYS A 972 3.66 -19.87 -17.40
N GLY A 973 4.46 -20.44 -18.32
CA GLY A 973 5.42 -19.72 -19.13
C GLY A 973 6.84 -19.70 -18.54
N VAL A 974 7.82 -19.39 -19.40
CA VAL A 974 9.24 -19.25 -19.05
C VAL A 974 9.74 -17.85 -19.40
N ILE A 975 10.48 -17.26 -18.47
CA ILE A 975 11.18 -15.98 -18.62
C ILE A 975 12.62 -16.26 -19.05
N ILE A 976 13.03 -15.77 -20.21
CA ILE A 976 14.42 -15.94 -20.68
C ILE A 976 15.36 -14.97 -19.95
N GLY A 977 16.61 -15.40 -19.72
CA GLY A 977 17.60 -14.65 -18.96
C GLY A 977 17.51 -14.82 -17.44
N PHE A 978 16.33 -15.23 -16.93
CA PHE A 978 16.13 -15.46 -15.50
C PHE A 978 17.04 -16.58 -14.97
N GLY A 979 17.66 -16.38 -13.81
CA GLY A 979 18.67 -17.31 -13.28
C GLY A 979 19.92 -17.47 -14.17
N GLY A 980 20.10 -16.58 -15.15
CA GLY A 980 21.21 -16.57 -16.11
C GLY A 980 20.93 -17.26 -17.45
N VAL A 981 19.87 -18.06 -17.58
CA VAL A 981 19.45 -18.65 -18.88
C VAL A 981 17.95 -18.59 -19.06
N ALA A 982 17.18 -19.19 -18.17
CA ALA A 982 15.73 -19.21 -18.21
C ALA A 982 15.16 -19.68 -16.86
N GLY A 983 13.97 -19.21 -16.49
CA GLY A 983 13.26 -19.63 -15.27
C GLY A 983 11.74 -19.63 -15.45
N HIS A 984 11.06 -20.52 -14.74
CA HIS A 984 9.60 -20.66 -14.80
C HIS A 984 8.92 -19.49 -14.08
N ALA A 985 7.82 -18.98 -14.65
CA ALA A 985 7.02 -17.93 -14.02
C ALA A 985 6.09 -18.52 -12.93
N PHE A 986 5.90 -17.76 -11.84
CA PHE A 986 4.95 -18.04 -10.75
C PHE A 986 5.17 -19.35 -9.99
N THR A 987 6.39 -19.89 -9.98
CA THR A 987 6.73 -21.11 -9.24
C THR A 987 6.36 -20.98 -7.76
N HIS A 988 5.72 -22.01 -7.21
CA HIS A 988 5.27 -22.14 -5.83
C HIS A 988 4.10 -21.24 -5.41
N GLU A 989 3.55 -20.44 -6.32
CA GLU A 989 2.32 -19.69 -6.06
C GLU A 989 1.10 -20.62 -6.01
N SER A 990 0.03 -20.20 -5.33
CA SER A 990 -1.25 -20.94 -5.34
C SER A 990 -1.78 -21.10 -6.77
N GLU A 991 -2.44 -22.21 -7.08
CA GLU A 991 -3.15 -22.38 -8.36
C GLU A 991 -4.18 -21.27 -8.64
N PHE A 992 -4.74 -20.65 -7.61
CA PHE A 992 -5.71 -19.56 -7.74
C PHE A 992 -5.05 -18.18 -7.82
N PHE A 993 -3.73 -18.09 -7.66
CA PHE A 993 -3.01 -16.84 -7.76
C PHE A 993 -3.17 -16.27 -9.18
N PRO A 994 -3.69 -15.04 -9.35
CA PRO A 994 -3.88 -14.44 -10.67
C PRO A 994 -2.56 -14.15 -11.39
N GLY A 995 -1.45 -14.03 -10.67
CA GLY A 995 -0.19 -13.58 -11.23
C GLY A 995 -0.17 -12.06 -11.44
N TYR A 996 1.03 -11.50 -11.58
CA TYR A 996 1.20 -10.09 -11.92
C TYR A 996 0.50 -9.77 -13.25
N GLY A 997 -0.41 -8.78 -13.24
CA GLY A 997 -1.25 -8.45 -14.39
C GLY A 997 -2.24 -9.56 -14.81
N ALA A 998 -2.66 -10.45 -13.89
CA ALA A 998 -3.55 -11.58 -14.21
C ALA A 998 -2.98 -12.59 -15.22
N ARG A 999 -1.65 -12.62 -15.42
CA ARG A 999 -0.98 -13.51 -16.41
C ARG A 999 -1.13 -15.00 -16.11
N ALA A 1000 -1.42 -15.39 -14.88
CA ALA A 1000 -1.68 -16.79 -14.53
C ALA A 1000 -3.16 -17.19 -14.70
N TRP A 1001 -4.02 -16.26 -15.14
CA TRP A 1001 -5.40 -16.49 -15.56
C TRP A 1001 -5.61 -16.25 -17.07
N LEU A 1002 -4.82 -15.38 -17.70
CA LEU A 1002 -4.99 -15.01 -19.11
C LEU A 1002 -3.96 -15.65 -20.03
N ALA A 1003 -4.43 -16.21 -21.15
CA ALA A 1003 -3.56 -16.62 -22.24
C ALA A 1003 -2.80 -15.43 -22.83
N HIS A 1004 -1.49 -15.59 -23.04
CA HIS A 1004 -0.62 -14.52 -23.52
C HIS A 1004 0.64 -15.06 -24.19
N GLN A 1005 1.27 -14.21 -25.00
CA GLN A 1005 2.55 -14.53 -25.63
C GLN A 1005 3.68 -14.52 -24.60
N VAL A 1006 4.57 -15.52 -24.68
CA VAL A 1006 5.78 -15.68 -23.87
C VAL A 1006 6.98 -15.99 -24.75
N SER A 1007 8.19 -15.87 -24.20
CA SER A 1007 9.42 -16.16 -24.94
C SER A 1007 9.70 -17.65 -25.07
N ALA A 1008 9.25 -18.45 -24.10
CA ALA A 1008 9.37 -19.90 -24.12
C ALA A 1008 8.32 -20.58 -23.21
N VAL A 1009 8.05 -21.85 -23.50
CA VAL A 1009 7.30 -22.78 -22.66
C VAL A 1009 8.13 -24.06 -22.49
N THR A 1010 7.80 -24.88 -21.51
CA THR A 1010 8.55 -26.13 -21.28
C THR A 1010 8.01 -27.28 -22.12
N ALA A 1011 8.91 -28.17 -22.57
CA ALA A 1011 8.53 -29.41 -23.26
C ALA A 1011 7.96 -30.51 -22.32
N ALA A 1012 7.71 -30.21 -21.04
CA ALA A 1012 6.94 -31.11 -20.17
C ALA A 1012 5.52 -31.38 -20.70
N CYS A 1013 4.89 -30.36 -21.29
CA CYS A 1013 3.78 -30.50 -22.24
C CYS A 1013 3.76 -29.28 -23.18
N MET A 1014 4.09 -29.48 -24.45
CA MET A 1014 4.19 -28.41 -25.45
C MET A 1014 3.63 -28.87 -26.80
N LEU A 1015 2.59 -28.20 -27.26
CA LEU A 1015 2.04 -28.33 -28.61
C LEU A 1015 2.90 -27.52 -29.58
N VAL A 1016 3.30 -28.09 -30.70
CA VAL A 1016 4.09 -27.45 -31.76
C VAL A 1016 3.53 -27.85 -33.13
N ARG A 1017 3.43 -26.90 -34.07
CA ARG A 1017 3.16 -27.24 -35.47
C ARG A 1017 4.32 -28.07 -36.03
N ARG A 1018 4.07 -29.24 -36.62
CA ARG A 1018 5.13 -30.10 -37.16
C ARG A 1018 5.99 -29.38 -38.18
N LYS A 1019 5.36 -28.64 -39.11
CA LYS A 1019 6.08 -27.83 -40.12
C LYS A 1019 7.08 -26.87 -39.47
N VAL A 1020 6.67 -26.18 -38.39
CA VAL A 1020 7.53 -25.21 -37.68
C VAL A 1020 8.67 -25.95 -36.99
N PHE A 1021 8.40 -27.09 -36.33
CA PHE A 1021 9.43 -27.92 -35.72
C PHE A 1021 10.51 -28.35 -36.74
N VAL A 1022 10.08 -28.87 -37.90
CA VAL A 1022 10.97 -29.27 -38.99
C VAL A 1022 11.77 -28.08 -39.52
N GLU A 1023 11.13 -26.93 -39.72
CA GLU A 1023 11.78 -25.72 -40.22
C GLU A 1023 12.88 -25.20 -39.28
N THR A 1024 12.70 -25.37 -37.96
CA THR A 1024 13.74 -25.03 -36.97
C THR A 1024 14.91 -26.01 -36.91
N GLY A 1025 14.80 -27.17 -37.57
CA GLY A 1025 15.75 -28.27 -37.46
C GLY A 1025 15.61 -29.09 -36.17
N GLY A 1026 14.45 -29.03 -35.50
CA GLY A 1026 14.14 -29.79 -34.28
C GLY A 1026 15.00 -29.44 -33.05
N PHE A 1027 15.10 -30.36 -32.11
CA PHE A 1027 15.94 -30.22 -30.92
C PHE A 1027 17.43 -30.39 -31.24
N ASP A 1028 18.32 -29.69 -30.50
CA ASP A 1028 19.79 -29.82 -30.66
C ASP A 1028 20.31 -31.06 -29.92
N GLU A 1029 20.24 -32.21 -30.58
CA GLU A 1029 20.68 -33.50 -30.06
C GLU A 1029 22.18 -33.62 -29.75
N LYS A 1030 23.01 -32.71 -30.28
CA LYS A 1030 24.48 -32.77 -30.12
C LYS A 1030 24.95 -31.99 -28.91
N SER A 1031 24.32 -30.86 -28.65
CA SER A 1031 24.86 -29.85 -27.73
C SER A 1031 23.96 -29.54 -26.54
N LEU A 1032 22.66 -29.88 -26.62
CA LEU A 1032 21.66 -29.71 -25.57
C LEU A 1032 20.93 -31.04 -25.38
N VAL A 1033 21.61 -31.99 -24.76
CA VAL A 1033 21.17 -33.40 -24.64
C VAL A 1033 20.01 -33.51 -23.64
N ILE A 1034 20.02 -32.71 -22.57
CA ILE A 1034 19.06 -32.83 -21.46
C ILE A 1034 18.47 -31.47 -21.04
N ALA A 1035 19.26 -30.44 -20.78
CA ALA A 1035 18.77 -29.16 -20.27
C ALA A 1035 18.63 -28.11 -21.38
N PHE A 1036 17.67 -27.18 -21.20
CA PHE A 1036 17.42 -26.01 -22.06
C PHE A 1036 17.11 -26.31 -23.54
N ASN A 1037 16.86 -27.57 -23.91
CA ASN A 1037 16.55 -27.95 -25.28
C ASN A 1037 15.21 -27.35 -25.76
N ASP A 1038 14.23 -27.27 -24.86
CA ASP A 1038 12.93 -26.64 -25.05
C ASP A 1038 13.06 -25.12 -25.22
N ILE A 1039 13.91 -24.49 -24.40
CA ILE A 1039 14.22 -23.05 -24.50
C ILE A 1039 14.91 -22.75 -25.84
N ASP A 1040 15.90 -23.54 -26.25
CA ASP A 1040 16.56 -23.38 -27.55
C ASP A 1040 15.58 -23.56 -28.71
N LEU A 1041 14.69 -24.56 -28.65
CA LEU A 1041 13.63 -24.74 -29.64
C LEU A 1041 12.71 -23.51 -29.72
N CYS A 1042 12.21 -23.03 -28.58
CA CYS A 1042 11.38 -21.83 -28.50
C CYS A 1042 12.08 -20.59 -29.11
N LEU A 1043 13.37 -20.41 -28.82
CA LEU A 1043 14.16 -19.31 -29.37
C LEU A 1043 14.42 -19.45 -30.88
N LYS A 1044 14.50 -20.68 -31.41
CA LYS A 1044 14.54 -20.94 -32.86
C LYS A 1044 13.19 -20.63 -33.52
N ILE A 1045 12.08 -21.07 -32.93
CA ILE A 1045 10.71 -20.78 -33.39
C ILE A 1045 10.51 -19.26 -33.49
N THR A 1046 10.81 -18.52 -32.43
CA THR A 1046 10.67 -17.05 -32.41
C THR A 1046 11.66 -16.33 -33.33
N LYS A 1047 12.80 -16.93 -33.65
CA LYS A 1047 13.75 -16.39 -34.65
C LYS A 1047 13.18 -16.45 -36.07
N LEU A 1048 12.32 -17.45 -36.36
CA LEU A 1048 11.61 -17.57 -37.63
C LEU A 1048 10.37 -16.66 -37.73
N GLY A 1049 10.06 -15.90 -36.67
CA GLY A 1049 8.91 -14.98 -36.63
C GLY A 1049 7.62 -15.58 -36.06
N TYR A 1050 7.64 -16.85 -35.64
CA TYR A 1050 6.50 -17.49 -34.99
C TYR A 1050 6.37 -17.05 -33.52
N LYS A 1051 5.13 -17.09 -33.02
CA LYS A 1051 4.77 -16.76 -31.64
C LYS A 1051 4.69 -18.02 -30.77
N ILE A 1052 4.88 -17.83 -29.47
CA ILE A 1052 4.74 -18.87 -28.46
C ILE A 1052 3.74 -18.38 -27.42
N ILE A 1053 2.73 -19.20 -27.15
CA ILE A 1053 1.64 -18.85 -26.25
C ILE A 1053 1.68 -19.76 -25.02
N VAL A 1054 1.46 -19.20 -23.84
CA VAL A 1054 1.02 -19.99 -22.69
C VAL A 1054 -0.47 -19.76 -22.51
N THR A 1055 -1.23 -20.84 -22.33
CA THR A 1055 -2.65 -20.76 -22.00
C THR A 1055 -2.91 -21.33 -20.61
N PRO A 1056 -3.20 -20.48 -19.61
CA PRO A 1056 -3.58 -20.93 -18.27
C PRO A 1056 -4.93 -21.67 -18.22
N ASP A 1057 -5.68 -21.63 -19.33
CA ASP A 1057 -6.93 -22.38 -19.50
C ASP A 1057 -6.70 -23.89 -19.56
N PHE A 1058 -5.50 -24.33 -19.97
CA PHE A 1058 -5.08 -25.72 -19.88
C PHE A 1058 -4.26 -25.93 -18.59
N VAL A 1059 -4.83 -26.68 -17.64
CA VAL A 1059 -4.19 -27.02 -16.37
C VAL A 1059 -3.85 -28.51 -16.31
N ALA A 1060 -2.62 -28.86 -15.94
CA ALA A 1060 -2.22 -30.25 -15.74
C ALA A 1060 -1.37 -30.43 -14.48
N GLU A 1061 -1.40 -31.63 -13.90
CA GLU A 1061 -0.56 -31.99 -12.76
C GLU A 1061 0.73 -32.64 -13.26
N HIS A 1062 1.90 -32.21 -12.76
CA HIS A 1062 3.21 -32.73 -13.17
C HIS A 1062 4.03 -33.16 -11.96
N HIS A 1063 4.36 -34.45 -11.88
CA HIS A 1063 5.09 -35.06 -10.75
C HIS A 1063 6.61 -35.06 -11.00
N GLU A 1064 7.17 -33.87 -11.17
CA GLU A 1064 8.54 -33.68 -11.64
C GLU A 1064 9.62 -34.48 -10.90
N SER A 1065 10.62 -34.92 -11.67
CA SER A 1065 11.83 -35.63 -11.20
C SER A 1065 11.59 -37.02 -10.63
N LEU A 1066 10.40 -37.61 -10.80
CA LEU A 1066 10.16 -39.02 -10.48
C LEU A 1066 11.16 -39.93 -11.22
N SER A 1067 11.30 -39.79 -12.55
CA SER A 1067 12.16 -40.67 -13.39
C SER A 1067 13.62 -40.24 -13.51
N ARG A 1068 13.91 -38.94 -13.34
CA ARG A 1068 15.24 -38.35 -13.59
C ARG A 1068 16.12 -38.18 -12.35
N GLY A 1069 15.52 -38.00 -11.16
CA GLY A 1069 16.23 -37.57 -9.95
C GLY A 1069 16.77 -36.13 -10.02
N LEU A 1070 17.43 -35.67 -8.95
CA LEU A 1070 18.00 -34.32 -8.85
C LEU A 1070 19.30 -34.17 -9.66
N GLU A 1071 19.72 -32.93 -9.93
CA GLU A 1071 21.03 -32.57 -10.52
C GLU A 1071 22.12 -32.64 -9.42
N ASP A 1072 22.35 -33.83 -8.89
CA ASP A 1072 23.09 -34.06 -7.64
C ASP A 1072 24.47 -34.70 -7.80
N THR A 1073 24.80 -35.23 -8.99
CA THR A 1073 26.12 -35.81 -9.26
C THR A 1073 27.06 -34.81 -9.96
N PRO A 1074 28.39 -34.89 -9.73
CA PRO A 1074 29.35 -34.00 -10.38
C PRO A 1074 29.25 -33.99 -11.92
N GLU A 1075 29.00 -35.14 -12.53
CA GLU A 1075 28.87 -35.29 -13.99
C GLU A 1075 27.63 -34.56 -14.52
N LYS A 1076 26.50 -34.69 -13.82
CA LYS A 1076 25.23 -34.03 -14.13
C LYS A 1076 25.37 -32.50 -14.04
N VAL A 1077 25.98 -32.00 -12.96
CA VAL A 1077 26.26 -30.57 -12.77
C VAL A 1077 27.22 -30.03 -13.85
N LEU A 1078 28.27 -30.78 -14.20
CA LEU A 1078 29.20 -30.40 -15.28
C LEU A 1078 28.50 -30.32 -16.65
N ARG A 1079 27.63 -31.29 -16.98
CA ARG A 1079 26.80 -31.25 -18.19
C ARG A 1079 25.88 -30.02 -18.17
N PHE A 1080 25.11 -29.81 -17.10
CA PHE A 1080 24.20 -28.68 -16.96
C PHE A 1080 24.93 -27.34 -17.18
N ASN A 1081 26.09 -27.15 -16.54
CA ASN A 1081 26.92 -25.95 -16.70
C ASN A 1081 27.45 -25.76 -18.14
N ARG A 1082 27.80 -26.85 -18.83
CA ARG A 1082 28.22 -26.81 -20.24
C ARG A 1082 27.07 -26.37 -21.15
N GLU A 1083 25.87 -26.92 -20.96
CA GLU A 1083 24.66 -26.58 -21.72
C GLU A 1083 24.22 -25.14 -21.44
N ALA A 1084 24.22 -24.70 -20.17
CA ALA A 1084 23.95 -23.31 -19.79
C ALA A 1084 24.94 -22.33 -20.43
N SER A 1085 26.24 -22.68 -20.44
CA SER A 1085 27.28 -21.87 -21.08
C SER A 1085 27.08 -21.77 -22.59
N LEU A 1086 26.60 -22.83 -23.23
CA LEU A 1086 26.24 -22.80 -24.64
C LEU A 1086 25.06 -21.86 -24.91
N MET A 1087 24.00 -21.93 -24.11
CA MET A 1087 22.85 -21.02 -24.23
C MET A 1087 23.28 -19.56 -24.09
N LYS A 1088 24.12 -19.24 -23.11
CA LYS A 1088 24.69 -17.89 -22.95
C LYS A 1088 25.51 -17.43 -24.16
N ARG A 1089 26.33 -18.32 -24.76
CA ARG A 1089 27.10 -18.00 -25.98
C ARG A 1089 26.22 -17.83 -27.22
N ARG A 1090 25.22 -18.72 -27.40
CA ARG A 1090 24.36 -18.78 -28.59
C ARG A 1090 23.30 -17.68 -28.59
N TRP A 1091 22.67 -17.45 -27.44
CA TRP A 1091 21.48 -16.60 -27.31
C TRP A 1091 21.69 -15.37 -26.42
N GLY A 1092 22.90 -15.14 -25.90
CA GLY A 1092 23.17 -14.12 -24.88
C GLY A 1092 22.65 -12.71 -25.19
N ASN A 1093 22.52 -12.32 -26.46
CA ASN A 1093 21.90 -11.05 -26.83
C ASN A 1093 20.39 -11.01 -26.54
N ARG A 1094 19.66 -12.11 -26.79
CA ARG A 1094 18.22 -12.24 -26.48
C ARG A 1094 17.98 -12.48 -24.99
N LEU A 1095 18.88 -13.21 -24.32
CA LEU A 1095 18.75 -13.48 -22.88
C LEU A 1095 18.89 -12.23 -22.00
N ARG A 1096 19.40 -11.10 -22.53
CA ARG A 1096 19.51 -9.85 -21.76
C ARG A 1096 18.18 -9.10 -21.62
N ARG A 1097 17.21 -9.35 -22.48
CA ARG A 1097 15.91 -8.69 -22.47
C ARG A 1097 14.85 -9.63 -23.05
N ASP A 1098 13.99 -10.12 -22.19
CA ASP A 1098 12.76 -10.80 -22.58
C ASP A 1098 11.68 -9.74 -22.87
N PRO A 1099 11.09 -9.68 -24.08
CA PRO A 1099 10.06 -8.69 -24.39
C PRO A 1099 8.79 -8.81 -23.53
N PHE A 1100 8.54 -9.98 -22.93
CA PHE A 1100 7.35 -10.22 -22.10
C PHE A 1100 7.63 -10.13 -20.60
N TYR A 1101 8.86 -9.74 -20.21
CA TYR A 1101 9.28 -9.48 -18.84
C TYR A 1101 9.83 -8.06 -18.73
N HIS A 1102 9.10 -7.19 -18.02
CA HIS A 1102 9.43 -5.77 -17.96
C HIS A 1102 10.88 -5.55 -17.47
N PRO A 1103 11.68 -4.67 -18.11
CA PRO A 1103 13.10 -4.48 -17.79
C PRO A 1103 13.38 -3.94 -16.38
N ALA A 1104 12.37 -3.37 -15.71
CA ALA A 1104 12.50 -3.00 -14.31
C ALA A 1104 12.54 -4.21 -13.37
N PHE A 1105 12.04 -5.39 -13.77
CA PHE A 1105 12.10 -6.57 -12.93
C PHE A 1105 13.48 -7.24 -13.00
N ALA A 1106 13.95 -7.74 -11.86
CA ALA A 1106 15.22 -8.44 -11.75
C ALA A 1106 15.15 -9.81 -12.44
N LEU A 1107 16.26 -10.22 -13.06
CA LEU A 1107 16.45 -11.55 -13.66
C LEU A 1107 16.90 -12.61 -12.63
N THR A 1108 16.84 -12.29 -11.35
CA THR A 1108 17.17 -13.17 -10.22
C THR A 1108 16.22 -12.85 -9.06
N GLY A 1109 15.97 -13.81 -8.18
CA GLY A 1109 15.05 -13.64 -7.06
C GLY A 1109 13.67 -14.24 -7.35
N ARG A 1110 12.61 -13.53 -7.01
CA ARG A 1110 11.21 -13.87 -7.30
C ARG A 1110 10.74 -13.14 -8.58
N PRO A 1111 10.30 -13.88 -9.62
CA PRO A 1111 9.79 -13.29 -10.86
C PRO A 1111 8.62 -12.32 -10.63
N PHE A 1112 8.57 -11.23 -11.41
CA PHE A 1112 7.52 -10.20 -11.34
C PHE A 1112 7.33 -9.57 -9.95
N PHE A 1113 8.36 -9.67 -9.11
CA PHE A 1113 8.33 -9.15 -7.75
C PHE A 1113 9.54 -8.27 -7.51
N ASP A 1114 10.75 -8.81 -7.68
CA ASP A 1114 11.99 -8.06 -7.46
C ASP A 1114 12.28 -7.09 -8.62
N LEU A 1115 12.74 -5.89 -8.28
CA LEU A 1115 13.08 -4.80 -9.20
C LEU A 1115 14.59 -4.55 -9.25
N VAL A 1116 15.07 -4.11 -10.41
CA VAL A 1116 16.45 -3.68 -10.65
C VAL A 1116 16.65 -2.25 -10.14
N ALA A 1117 17.75 -1.99 -9.46
CA ALA A 1117 18.12 -0.63 -9.05
C ALA A 1117 18.30 0.29 -10.29
N PRO A 1118 17.69 1.50 -10.31
CA PRO A 1118 17.90 2.44 -11.41
C PRO A 1118 19.37 2.86 -11.46
N THR A 1119 20.06 2.59 -12.57
CA THR A 1119 21.47 3.00 -12.72
C THR A 1119 21.56 4.51 -13.03
N THR A 1120 22.30 5.25 -12.22
CA THR A 1120 22.64 6.67 -12.42
C THR A 1120 23.81 6.89 -13.39
N GLU A 1121 24.40 5.84 -13.96
CA GLU A 1121 25.53 5.99 -14.89
C GLU A 1121 25.10 6.64 -16.21
N VAL A 1122 25.50 7.90 -16.37
CA VAL A 1122 25.57 8.63 -17.64
C VAL A 1122 26.61 7.93 -18.53
N SER A 1123 26.18 6.90 -19.26
CA SER A 1123 26.91 6.45 -20.43
C SER A 1123 26.55 7.36 -21.60
N LEU A 1124 27.36 8.41 -21.80
CA LEU A 1124 27.42 9.07 -23.10
C LEU A 1124 27.72 8.00 -24.17
N PRO A 1125 27.11 8.06 -25.36
CA PRO A 1125 27.44 7.14 -26.43
C PRO A 1125 28.86 7.43 -26.92
N ASN A 1126 29.87 6.81 -26.30
CA ASN A 1126 31.22 6.81 -26.82
C ASN A 1126 31.28 5.85 -28.01
N SER A 1127 31.11 6.42 -29.19
CA SER A 1127 31.78 5.98 -30.40
C SER A 1127 33.26 5.69 -30.12
N HIS A 1128 33.73 4.57 -30.68
CA HIS A 1128 35.12 4.08 -30.75
C HIS A 1128 35.69 3.26 -29.58
N GLN A 1129 35.72 1.94 -29.84
CA GLN A 1129 36.72 0.94 -29.47
C GLN A 1129 37.86 1.37 -28.52
N ARG A 1130 38.04 0.60 -27.43
CA ARG A 1130 39.32 -0.04 -27.11
C ARG A 1130 39.09 -1.37 -26.40
N LYS A 1131 39.77 -2.41 -26.91
CA LYS A 1131 39.84 -3.76 -26.33
C LYS A 1131 40.59 -3.70 -25.00
N GLU A 1132 39.97 -4.12 -23.90
CA GLU A 1132 40.72 -4.53 -22.71
C GLU A 1132 40.38 -5.94 -22.28
N LYS A 1133 41.44 -6.64 -21.86
CA LYS A 1133 41.55 -8.08 -21.66
C LYS A 1133 40.89 -8.50 -20.36
N VAL A 1134 40.15 -9.60 -20.42
CA VAL A 1134 39.64 -10.36 -19.26
C VAL A 1134 40.82 -10.98 -18.49
N PRO A 1135 40.96 -10.80 -17.17
CA PRO A 1135 41.86 -11.60 -16.36
C PRO A 1135 41.21 -12.93 -15.96
N THR A 1136 42.01 -13.97 -16.13
CA THR A 1136 41.74 -15.38 -15.91
C THR A 1136 41.45 -15.73 -14.44
N ALA A 1137 40.62 -16.75 -14.27
CA ALA A 1137 40.22 -17.43 -13.04
C ALA A 1137 41.36 -17.73 -12.03
N ILE A 1138 41.03 -17.71 -10.74
CA ILE A 1138 41.74 -18.46 -9.71
C ILE A 1138 40.73 -19.35 -8.96
N VAL A 1139 40.99 -20.64 -9.07
CA VAL A 1139 40.32 -21.77 -8.41
C VAL A 1139 40.78 -21.86 -6.96
N LEU A 1140 39.83 -22.23 -6.09
CA LEU A 1140 39.98 -22.56 -4.68
C LEU A 1140 41.12 -23.55 -4.39
N GLN A 1141 41.88 -23.30 -3.32
CA GLN A 1141 42.49 -24.37 -2.52
C GLN A 1141 42.27 -24.10 -1.02
N GLU A 1142 41.94 -25.19 -0.35
CA GLU A 1142 41.37 -25.29 0.99
C GLU A 1142 42.39 -25.14 2.13
N THR A 1143 41.81 -24.98 3.32
CA THR A 1143 42.22 -25.53 4.63
C THR A 1143 43.21 -24.79 5.55
N ARG A 1144 42.73 -24.71 6.81
CA ARG A 1144 43.41 -24.68 8.13
C ARG A 1144 43.73 -23.33 8.79
N ALA A 1145 42.79 -22.92 9.64
CA ALA A 1145 42.90 -22.80 11.10
C ALA A 1145 44.10 -22.05 11.76
N LEU A 1146 43.69 -21.15 12.67
CA LEU A 1146 44.29 -20.77 13.97
C LEU A 1146 45.37 -19.66 14.04
N LYS A 1147 44.98 -18.63 14.84
CA LYS A 1147 45.76 -17.76 15.76
C LYS A 1147 46.39 -16.46 15.22
N ARG A 1148 45.64 -15.38 15.52
CA ARG A 1148 45.98 -14.05 16.09
C ARG A 1148 47.40 -13.82 16.71
N PRO A 1149 47.84 -12.55 16.96
CA PRO A 1149 48.80 -11.80 16.13
C PRO A 1149 49.97 -11.18 16.96
N LYS A 1150 50.70 -10.22 16.34
CA LYS A 1150 51.71 -9.23 16.85
C LYS A 1150 53.05 -9.45 16.13
N LYS A 1151 53.77 -8.43 15.62
CA LYS A 1151 54.13 -7.14 16.25
C LYS A 1151 54.70 -6.20 15.17
N ALA A 1152 54.50 -4.90 15.38
CA ALA A 1152 55.00 -3.78 14.58
C ALA A 1152 56.53 -3.56 14.71
N LEU A 1153 57.11 -2.87 13.71
CA LEU A 1153 58.18 -1.84 13.80
C LEU A 1153 58.43 -1.34 12.35
N MET A 1154 57.98 -0.13 11.99
CA MET A 1154 58.70 1.16 12.08
C MET A 1154 59.87 1.32 11.09
N THR A 1155 59.69 2.19 10.08
CA THR A 1155 60.42 3.47 9.84
C THR A 1155 61.68 3.30 8.97
N ALA A 1156 62.12 4.20 8.07
CA ALA A 1156 61.69 5.53 7.64
C ALA A 1156 62.46 5.95 6.34
N ALA A 1157 61.95 7.02 5.71
CA ALA A 1157 62.60 8.01 4.81
C ALA A 1157 62.99 7.55 3.38
N GLY A 1158 62.55 8.17 2.26
CA GLY A 1158 62.45 9.61 1.91
C GLY A 1158 63.79 10.08 1.25
N PRO A 1159 63.87 11.05 0.29
CA PRO A 1159 62.95 12.17 0.00
C PRO A 1159 62.65 12.46 -1.52
N VAL A 1160 61.46 12.99 -1.86
CA VAL A 1160 61.09 14.40 -2.24
C VAL A 1160 61.58 14.90 -3.62
N ARG A 1161 60.65 15.00 -4.59
CA ARG A 1161 60.02 16.26 -5.03
C ARG A 1161 58.69 16.00 -5.73
#